data_AF-A0A4Q9MT79-F1
#
_entry.id   AF-A0A4Q9MT79-F1
#
_cell.length_a   1.000
_cell.length_b   1.000
_cell.length_c   1.000
_cell.angle_alpha   90.00
_cell.angle_beta   90.00
_cell.angle_gamma   90.00
#
_symmetry.space_group_name_H-M   'P 1'
#
loop_
_entity.id
_entity.type
_entity.pdbx_description
1 polymer ?
#
loop_
_entity_poly.entity_id
_entity_poly.type
_entity_poly.pdbx_seq_one_letter_code
_entity_poly.pdbx_strand_id
1 'polypeptide(L)'
;MVSSEDIAEQIRSTLPGTEEIIVQYLSGYLLDLDDAAEDEDVLQVTRDILDSAIGSSSSQAKRVDLENLVNRLADLLKEPLSRREEKNRTGKGSGLVRLDKVMDLSKANNMSNTIAFTEGVDLESINKGKASRVDVKKLEKQENKLRAKIEKRSKRTGNLYEGSRLLDQHKKQQTYEEMFMKINPLDAAAASKNKSKDIHLTNIDVNFGSNRILSGASLTLAYGRRYGLIGRNGVGKSTLLRHIAMRDVPIPPHITILFVEQEIVGDETLALDSVLKADVWRDTLLREEASLNAKLAELDNEGDDKRFEDARDEAQTRLAEVHARLADMDAESGPARAAALLAGLGFSEEDQKRPTKSFSGGWRMRLALARALFVKPALLLLDEPSNHIDLNALAWLEDYLQTWPGTLLVVSHDRAFLDAVATDIVHMHSARLDYYKGNFTQFYSTKSERDRNLRKEYETQMEYRKHLQAFIDRWRYNANRAAQAQSKIKILEKLPELTPPEEEDTETFKFPETEKISPPVLQLNEVTFGYTPDKILLKGVNIDVGLDSRIAVIGPNGAGKSTLIKLLTGELKPIQGHVNQNGRLRIGYFAQHHVDSLIPTMSPVQFLAHKFPGKTEQEYRSHLGNFQISGMTGLQPIGTLSGGQKSRVAFAVLSLQRPHVLLLDEPTNHLDMEGLDALMNALATWNGGVILISHDERFITSVATELWVCADGTVSKFKGDVQAYKSLIVSGIKAKP
;
A
#
# COMPACT_ATOMS: atom_id res chain seq x y z
N MET A 1 11.12 -33.92 54.96
CA MET A 1 11.79 -33.16 53.88
C MET A 1 10.70 -32.84 52.87
N VAL A 2 10.59 -31.58 52.46
CA VAL A 2 9.69 -31.17 51.37
C VAL A 2 10.32 -31.58 50.04
N SER A 3 9.53 -32.04 49.08
CA SER A 3 9.97 -32.38 47.72
C SER A 3 9.58 -31.30 46.70
N SER A 4 10.21 -31.33 45.52
CA SER A 4 9.88 -30.43 44.41
C SER A 4 8.49 -30.71 43.83
N GLU A 5 7.98 -31.93 44.01
CA GLU A 5 6.64 -32.34 43.59
C GLU A 5 5.58 -31.75 44.53
N ASP A 6 5.81 -31.76 45.86
CA ASP A 6 4.91 -31.12 46.84
C ASP A 6 4.74 -29.62 46.55
N ILE A 7 5.84 -28.91 46.28
CA ILE A 7 5.85 -27.47 46.00
C ILE A 7 5.16 -27.18 44.66
N ALA A 8 5.45 -27.98 43.63
CA ALA A 8 4.78 -27.86 42.33
C ALA A 8 3.26 -28.08 42.44
N GLU A 9 2.82 -29.08 43.22
CA GLU A 9 1.39 -29.36 43.42
C GLU A 9 0.68 -28.27 44.23
N GLN A 10 1.31 -27.66 45.24
CA GLN A 10 0.75 -26.48 45.91
C GLN A 10 0.54 -25.30 44.94
N ILE A 11 1.53 -25.00 44.08
CA ILE A 11 1.40 -23.92 43.09
C ILE A 11 0.28 -24.24 42.08
N ARG A 12 0.25 -25.45 41.50
CA ARG A 12 -0.80 -25.85 40.53
C ARG A 12 -2.22 -25.82 41.14
N SER A 13 -2.37 -26.20 42.41
CA SER A 13 -3.68 -26.30 43.07
C SER A 13 -4.27 -24.95 43.50
N THR A 14 -3.44 -23.95 43.82
CA THR A 14 -3.90 -22.60 44.17
C THR A 14 -3.93 -21.63 42.99
N LEU A 15 -3.07 -21.82 41.98
CA LEU A 15 -3.01 -20.99 40.77
C LEU A 15 -3.21 -21.82 39.49
N PRO A 16 -4.42 -22.37 39.25
CA PRO A 16 -4.74 -23.08 38.02
C PRO A 16 -4.65 -22.13 36.82
N GLY A 17 -3.63 -22.35 35.98
CA GLY A 17 -3.34 -21.55 34.79
C GLY A 17 -1.90 -21.00 34.71
N THR A 18 -1.09 -21.09 35.79
CA THR A 18 0.35 -20.78 35.72
C THR A 18 1.06 -21.78 34.80
N GLU A 19 1.98 -21.30 33.95
CA GLU A 19 2.71 -22.17 33.02
C GLU A 19 3.59 -23.19 33.75
N GLU A 20 3.53 -24.45 33.31
CA GLU A 20 4.23 -25.59 33.92
C GLU A 20 5.76 -25.39 34.00
N ILE A 21 6.34 -24.61 33.07
CA ILE A 21 7.77 -24.24 33.09
C ILE A 21 8.09 -23.33 34.30
N ILE A 22 7.19 -22.40 34.64
CA ILE A 22 7.33 -21.52 35.82
C ILE A 22 7.16 -22.34 37.10
N VAL A 23 6.20 -23.27 37.12
CA VAL A 23 5.96 -24.18 38.26
C VAL A 23 7.22 -25.02 38.56
N GLN A 24 7.81 -25.65 37.53
CA GLN A 24 9.03 -26.46 37.68
C GLN A 24 10.26 -25.62 38.03
N TYR A 25 10.36 -24.39 37.54
CA TYR A 25 11.43 -23.48 37.91
C TYR A 25 11.36 -23.08 39.38
N LEU A 26 10.18 -22.65 39.86
CA LEU A 26 9.99 -22.25 41.24
C LEU A 26 10.14 -23.42 42.22
N SER A 27 9.67 -24.62 41.89
CA SER A 27 9.81 -25.77 42.78
C SER A 27 11.25 -26.29 42.91
N GLY A 28 12.10 -26.07 41.91
CA GLY A 28 13.55 -26.25 42.03
C GLY A 28 14.22 -25.13 42.84
N TYR A 29 13.94 -23.86 42.48
CA TYR A 29 14.52 -22.67 43.13
C TYR A 29 14.26 -22.61 44.64
N LEU A 30 13.07 -23.04 45.09
CA LEU A 30 12.68 -23.10 46.50
C LEU A 30 13.33 -24.25 47.30
N LEU A 31 14.06 -25.17 46.66
CA LEU A 31 14.76 -26.28 47.32
C LEU A 31 16.28 -26.16 47.25
N ASP A 32 16.83 -25.52 46.23
CA ASP A 32 18.25 -25.15 46.12
C ASP A 32 18.60 -23.95 47.04
N LEU A 33 18.04 -23.92 48.26
CA LEU A 33 18.22 -22.86 49.26
C LEU A 33 19.67 -22.69 49.74
N ASP A 34 20.54 -23.68 49.50
CA ASP A 34 21.99 -23.56 49.73
C ASP A 34 22.70 -22.66 48.68
N ASP A 35 22.05 -22.30 47.57
CA ASP A 35 22.67 -21.67 46.39
C ASP A 35 22.08 -20.29 46.00
N ALA A 36 21.07 -19.82 46.76
CA ALA A 36 20.55 -18.44 46.72
C ALA A 36 21.40 -17.49 47.58
N ALA A 37 21.56 -16.22 47.19
CA ALA A 37 22.54 -15.30 47.78
C ALA A 37 22.34 -15.05 49.29
N GLU A 38 23.40 -14.60 49.98
CA GLU A 38 23.38 -14.39 51.44
C GLU A 38 22.41 -13.28 51.91
N ASP A 39 22.04 -12.36 51.00
CA ASP A 39 21.16 -11.21 51.25
C ASP A 39 19.81 -11.25 50.47
N GLU A 40 19.50 -12.29 49.69
CA GLU A 40 18.28 -12.37 48.87
C GLU A 40 17.12 -13.07 49.60
N ASP A 41 15.99 -12.36 49.80
CA ASP A 41 14.75 -12.96 50.29
C ASP A 41 14.07 -13.78 49.17
N VAL A 42 14.31 -15.10 49.22
CA VAL A 42 13.79 -16.11 48.29
C VAL A 42 12.26 -16.10 48.21
N LEU A 43 11.55 -15.76 49.30
CA LEU A 43 10.09 -15.68 49.31
C LEU A 43 9.58 -14.45 48.56
N GLN A 44 10.28 -13.32 48.68
CA GLN A 44 9.95 -12.11 47.93
C GLN A 44 10.20 -12.29 46.41
N VAL A 45 11.33 -12.90 46.01
CA VAL A 45 11.60 -13.22 44.59
C VAL A 45 10.52 -14.15 44.02
N THR A 46 10.11 -15.16 44.80
CA THR A 46 9.01 -16.08 44.42
C THR A 46 7.67 -15.35 44.26
N ARG A 47 7.36 -14.40 45.16
CA ARG A 47 6.15 -13.58 45.12
C ARG A 47 6.08 -12.71 43.87
N ASP A 48 7.19 -12.05 43.53
CA ASP A 48 7.26 -11.14 42.38
C ASP A 48 7.12 -11.88 41.05
N ILE A 49 7.71 -13.08 40.94
CA ILE A 49 7.51 -13.97 39.78
C ILE A 49 6.03 -14.39 39.68
N LEU A 50 5.40 -14.78 40.78
CA LEU A 50 3.99 -15.24 40.76
C LEU A 50 2.98 -14.12 40.46
N ASP A 51 3.14 -12.90 40.99
CA ASP A 51 2.24 -11.78 40.64
C ASP A 51 2.42 -11.35 39.16
N SER A 52 3.65 -11.44 38.62
CA SER A 52 3.90 -11.22 37.19
C SER A 52 3.17 -12.22 36.29
N ALA A 53 3.09 -13.50 36.72
CA ALA A 53 2.41 -14.57 35.98
C ALA A 53 0.88 -14.51 36.07
N ILE A 54 0.30 -13.81 37.06
CA ILE A 54 -1.14 -13.63 37.22
C ILE A 54 -1.66 -12.41 36.44
N GLY A 55 -0.82 -11.39 36.25
CA GLY A 55 -1.12 -10.21 35.44
C GLY A 55 -1.95 -9.12 36.14
N SER A 56 -1.78 -7.88 35.70
CA SER A 56 -2.32 -6.67 36.35
C SER A 56 -3.84 -6.48 36.24
N SER A 57 -4.51 -7.23 35.37
CA SER A 57 -5.97 -7.22 35.17
C SER A 57 -6.71 -8.32 35.94
N SER A 58 -6.01 -9.03 36.83
CA SER A 58 -6.54 -10.16 37.59
C SER A 58 -7.57 -9.75 38.65
N SER A 59 -8.52 -10.65 38.93
CA SER A 59 -9.55 -10.43 39.95
C SER A 59 -8.95 -10.46 41.37
N GLN A 60 -9.47 -9.60 42.24
CA GLN A 60 -8.95 -9.37 43.59
C GLN A 60 -8.85 -10.65 44.44
N ALA A 61 -9.70 -11.65 44.19
CA ALA A 61 -9.62 -12.98 44.80
C ALA A 61 -8.29 -13.70 44.51
N LYS A 62 -7.80 -13.71 43.26
CA LYS A 62 -6.55 -14.39 42.89
C LYS A 62 -5.32 -13.84 43.61
N ARG A 63 -5.35 -12.58 44.03
CA ARG A 63 -4.28 -11.98 44.85
C ARG A 63 -4.32 -12.47 46.29
N VAL A 64 -5.51 -12.64 46.86
CA VAL A 64 -5.68 -13.29 48.19
C VAL A 64 -5.21 -14.76 48.13
N ASP A 65 -5.50 -15.46 47.03
CA ASP A 65 -5.02 -16.83 46.82
C ASP A 65 -3.49 -16.91 46.67
N LEU A 66 -2.86 -15.95 45.99
CA LEU A 66 -1.40 -15.82 45.93
C LEU A 66 -0.79 -15.54 47.31
N GLU A 67 -1.37 -14.66 48.12
CA GLU A 67 -0.86 -14.41 49.48
C GLU A 67 -1.01 -15.64 50.38
N ASN A 68 -2.11 -16.39 50.25
CA ASN A 68 -2.29 -17.68 50.92
C ASN A 68 -1.25 -18.73 50.48
N LEU A 69 -0.91 -18.79 49.19
CA LEU A 69 0.15 -19.66 48.66
C LEU A 69 1.53 -19.26 49.21
N VAL A 70 1.90 -17.99 49.14
CA VAL A 70 3.21 -17.49 49.62
C VAL A 70 3.37 -17.74 51.12
N ASN A 71 2.31 -17.56 51.93
CA ASN A 71 2.34 -17.88 53.35
C ASN A 71 2.53 -19.40 53.62
N ARG A 72 1.89 -20.28 52.84
CA ARG A 72 2.09 -21.74 52.95
C ARG A 72 3.49 -22.17 52.54
N LEU A 73 4.05 -21.57 51.48
CA LEU A 73 5.44 -21.81 51.06
C LEU A 73 6.42 -21.32 52.14
N ALA A 74 6.17 -20.17 52.75
CA ALA A 74 6.95 -19.70 53.89
C ALA A 74 6.92 -20.69 55.08
N ASP A 75 5.74 -21.24 55.42
CA ASP A 75 5.63 -22.27 56.46
C ASP A 75 6.40 -23.56 56.13
N LEU A 76 6.31 -24.05 54.88
CA LEU A 76 7.03 -25.24 54.42
C LEU A 76 8.56 -25.05 54.42
N LEU A 77 9.04 -23.83 54.23
CA LEU A 77 10.47 -23.51 54.10
C LEU A 77 11.13 -23.04 55.42
N LYS A 78 10.38 -22.94 56.53
CA LYS A 78 10.93 -22.57 57.86
C LYS A 78 12.07 -23.47 58.31
N GLU A 79 11.90 -24.80 58.31
CA GLU A 79 12.96 -25.73 58.73
C GLU A 79 14.26 -25.60 57.92
N PRO A 80 14.26 -25.65 56.56
CA PRO A 80 15.50 -25.53 55.79
C PRO A 80 16.14 -24.13 55.89
N LEU A 81 15.35 -23.06 55.98
CA LEU A 81 15.88 -21.70 56.19
C LEU A 81 16.58 -21.56 57.55
N SER A 82 15.98 -22.03 58.65
CA SER A 82 16.64 -22.01 59.96
C SER A 82 17.93 -22.85 60.00
N ARG A 83 17.96 -24.00 59.33
CA ARG A 83 19.20 -24.80 59.20
C ARG A 83 20.30 -24.05 58.44
N ARG A 84 19.94 -23.23 57.44
CA ARG A 84 20.91 -22.37 56.73
C ARG A 84 21.45 -21.25 57.63
N GLU A 85 20.62 -20.64 58.49
CA GLU A 85 21.11 -19.66 59.48
C GLU A 85 22.12 -20.27 60.47
N GLU A 86 21.87 -21.49 60.96
CA GLU A 86 22.82 -22.22 61.83
C GLU A 86 24.13 -22.56 61.11
N LYS A 87 24.05 -22.92 59.82
CA LYS A 87 25.19 -23.21 58.95
C LYS A 87 26.06 -21.96 58.75
N ASN A 88 25.46 -20.81 58.47
CA ASN A 88 26.16 -19.53 58.33
C ASN A 88 26.76 -19.06 59.68
N ARG A 89 26.08 -19.30 60.81
CA ARG A 89 26.61 -18.99 62.16
C ARG A 89 27.79 -19.86 62.59
N THR A 90 28.04 -21.01 61.98
CA THR A 90 29.07 -21.97 62.41
C THR A 90 30.42 -21.89 61.67
N GLY A 91 30.56 -20.95 60.73
CA GLY A 91 31.85 -20.26 60.49
C GLY A 91 33.05 -21.08 60.00
N LYS A 92 32.87 -22.20 59.28
CA LYS A 92 33.98 -22.94 58.65
C LYS A 92 34.30 -22.41 57.25
N GLY A 93 35.03 -21.30 57.18
CA GLY A 93 35.53 -20.76 55.91
C GLY A 93 36.53 -21.69 55.22
N SER A 94 36.17 -22.23 54.05
CA SER A 94 37.11 -22.90 53.14
C SER A 94 37.98 -21.85 52.43
N GLY A 95 39.20 -21.65 52.93
CA GLY A 95 40.13 -20.64 52.40
C GLY A 95 40.47 -20.82 50.92
N LEU A 96 40.71 -19.70 50.21
CA LEU A 96 41.04 -19.72 48.78
C LEU A 96 42.34 -20.48 48.49
N VAL A 97 42.23 -21.60 47.78
CA VAL A 97 43.38 -22.28 47.17
C VAL A 97 43.64 -21.65 45.79
N ARG A 98 44.83 -21.06 45.60
CA ARG A 98 45.29 -20.64 44.26
C ARG A 98 45.56 -21.89 43.40
N LEU A 99 44.99 -21.94 42.21
CA LEU A 99 45.06 -23.12 41.34
C LEU A 99 46.12 -22.96 40.23
N ASP A 100 47.39 -23.17 40.56
CA ASP A 100 48.45 -23.36 39.56
C ASP A 100 48.38 -24.77 38.95
N LYS A 101 47.42 -24.99 38.05
CA LYS A 101 47.45 -26.09 37.07
C LYS A 101 46.44 -25.91 35.94
N VAL A 102 46.97 -25.81 34.72
CA VAL A 102 46.18 -26.05 33.49
C VAL A 102 45.99 -27.56 33.33
N MET A 103 44.77 -28.00 33.02
CA MET A 103 44.50 -29.39 32.61
C MET A 103 44.39 -29.48 31.08
N ASP A 104 45.24 -30.31 30.47
CA ASP A 104 45.15 -30.67 29.06
C ASP A 104 43.94 -31.59 28.80
N LEU A 105 42.98 -31.10 28.01
CA LEU A 105 41.83 -31.88 27.52
C LEU A 105 42.15 -32.57 26.19
N SER A 106 43.22 -33.37 26.18
CA SER A 106 43.75 -34.06 24.99
C SER A 106 43.68 -35.60 25.06
N LYS A 107 42.66 -36.16 25.73
CA LYS A 107 42.32 -37.60 25.72
C LYS A 107 40.85 -37.89 26.09
N ALA A 108 39.98 -37.84 25.08
CA ALA A 108 38.59 -38.36 25.16
C ALA A 108 38.09 -38.82 23.77
N ASN A 109 38.91 -39.59 23.05
CA ASN A 109 38.52 -40.17 21.76
C ASN A 109 37.54 -41.34 21.96
N ASN A 110 36.38 -41.28 21.30
CA ASN A 110 35.61 -42.46 20.92
C ASN A 110 35.05 -42.24 19.50
N MET A 111 35.20 -43.25 18.64
CA MET A 111 34.84 -43.25 17.22
C MET A 111 33.41 -43.85 17.05
N SER A 112 32.80 -44.06 15.88
CA SER A 112 33.10 -43.84 14.45
C SER A 112 31.74 -43.92 13.69
N ASN A 113 31.54 -43.59 12.40
CA ASN A 113 32.39 -43.16 11.27
C ASN A 113 31.80 -41.81 10.74
N THR A 114 31.89 -41.30 9.49
CA THR A 114 32.41 -41.76 8.19
C THR A 114 32.78 -40.56 7.31
N ILE A 115 33.97 -40.57 6.69
CA ILE A 115 34.33 -40.06 5.33
C ILE A 115 35.86 -40.20 5.18
N ALA A 116 36.33 -40.51 3.98
CA ALA A 116 37.76 -40.60 3.63
C ALA A 116 37.97 -39.99 2.22
N PHE A 117 39.26 -39.84 1.82
CA PHE A 117 39.75 -39.08 0.66
C PHE A 117 39.63 -37.54 0.85
N THR A 118 40.67 -36.73 0.65
CA THR A 118 42.08 -37.01 0.26
C THR A 118 43.05 -35.91 0.76
N GLU A 119 44.35 -36.25 0.77
CA GLU A 119 45.57 -35.40 0.63
C GLU A 119 45.47 -33.86 0.85
N GLY A 120 46.35 -33.18 1.62
CA GLY A 120 47.54 -33.65 2.35
C GLY A 120 48.72 -32.68 2.24
N VAL A 121 48.76 -31.61 3.05
CA VAL A 121 49.92 -30.71 3.23
C VAL A 121 49.98 -30.21 4.67
N ASP A 122 51.13 -30.35 5.33
CA ASP A 122 51.33 -29.95 6.73
C ASP A 122 51.43 -28.42 6.93
N LEU A 123 51.04 -27.96 8.13
CA LEU A 123 50.97 -26.55 8.50
C LEU A 123 51.78 -26.17 9.77
N GLU A 124 52.79 -26.96 10.13
CA GLU A 124 53.73 -26.64 11.21
C GLU A 124 54.91 -25.75 10.76
N SER A 125 54.64 -24.51 10.36
CA SER A 125 55.66 -23.44 10.40
C SER A 125 55.04 -22.03 10.38
N ILE A 126 55.88 -21.02 10.59
CA ILE A 126 55.53 -19.58 10.60
C ILE A 126 54.76 -19.12 11.84
N ASN A 127 55.36 -19.29 13.02
CA ASN A 127 55.15 -18.40 14.16
C ASN A 127 56.37 -17.47 14.34
N LYS A 128 56.42 -16.37 13.57
CA LYS A 128 57.39 -15.26 13.71
C LYS A 128 56.83 -14.01 13.04
N GLY A 129 56.59 -12.95 13.83
CA GLY A 129 55.81 -11.79 13.40
C GLY A 129 56.49 -10.88 12.35
N LYS A 130 55.67 -10.30 11.47
CA LYS A 130 55.98 -9.11 10.68
C LYS A 130 54.73 -8.23 10.60
N ALA A 131 54.89 -6.92 10.78
CA ALA A 131 53.80 -5.96 10.63
C ALA A 131 53.34 -5.88 9.16
N SER A 132 52.03 -5.82 8.93
CA SER A 132 51.41 -5.78 7.60
C SER A 132 51.53 -4.39 6.95
N ARG A 133 52.70 -4.09 6.35
CA ARG A 133 52.77 -3.01 5.36
C ARG A 133 51.96 -3.41 4.13
N VAL A 134 50.75 -2.87 4.03
CA VAL A 134 49.84 -3.08 2.89
C VAL A 134 50.50 -2.54 1.62
N ASP A 135 50.55 -3.41 0.61
CA ASP A 135 51.23 -3.15 -0.65
C ASP A 135 50.34 -2.25 -1.53
N VAL A 136 50.44 -0.91 -1.36
CA VAL A 136 49.51 0.09 -1.92
C VAL A 136 49.24 -0.13 -3.41
N LYS A 137 50.28 -0.44 -4.21
CA LYS A 137 50.16 -0.72 -5.65
C LYS A 137 49.37 -1.99 -6.00
N LYS A 138 49.22 -2.95 -5.08
CA LYS A 138 48.34 -4.12 -5.27
C LYS A 138 46.89 -3.76 -4.95
N LEU A 139 46.67 -2.95 -3.92
CA LEU A 139 45.34 -2.50 -3.49
C LEU A 139 44.72 -1.56 -4.53
N GLU A 140 45.46 -0.55 -5.00
CA GLU A 140 45.10 0.32 -6.12
C GLU A 140 44.80 -0.47 -7.42
N LYS A 141 45.53 -1.56 -7.67
CA LYS A 141 45.30 -2.47 -8.81
C LYS A 141 44.08 -3.40 -8.62
N GLN A 142 43.61 -3.60 -7.39
CA GLN A 142 42.32 -4.24 -7.10
C GLN A 142 41.16 -3.24 -7.19
N GLU A 143 41.32 -2.02 -6.66
CA GLU A 143 40.33 -0.94 -6.80
C GLU A 143 40.07 -0.58 -8.26
N ASN A 144 41.12 -0.45 -9.08
CA ASN A 144 40.94 -0.19 -10.50
C ASN A 144 40.28 -1.37 -11.25
N LYS A 145 40.48 -2.62 -10.79
CA LYS A 145 39.71 -3.78 -11.29
C LYS A 145 38.24 -3.76 -10.84
N LEU A 146 37.96 -3.29 -9.62
CA LEU A 146 36.60 -3.11 -9.10
C LEU A 146 35.88 -1.98 -9.83
N ARG A 147 36.51 -0.81 -9.98
CA ARG A 147 36.01 0.32 -10.77
C ARG A 147 35.73 -0.10 -12.22
N ALA A 148 36.66 -0.80 -12.89
CA ALA A 148 36.42 -1.32 -14.24
C ALA A 148 35.30 -2.39 -14.32
N LYS A 149 35.06 -3.17 -13.25
CA LYS A 149 33.87 -4.06 -13.17
C LYS A 149 32.58 -3.29 -12.96
N ILE A 150 32.59 -2.24 -12.13
CA ILE A 150 31.44 -1.37 -11.87
C ILE A 150 31.08 -0.59 -13.14
N GLU A 151 32.06 -0.03 -13.84
CA GLU A 151 31.88 0.69 -15.10
C GLU A 151 31.39 -0.23 -16.24
N LYS A 152 31.88 -1.48 -16.32
CA LYS A 152 31.33 -2.48 -17.24
C LYS A 152 29.93 -2.97 -16.86
N ARG A 153 29.51 -2.84 -15.58
CA ARG A 153 28.11 -3.01 -15.18
C ARG A 153 27.27 -1.80 -15.59
N SER A 154 27.66 -0.58 -15.24
CA SER A 154 26.88 0.63 -15.56
C SER A 154 26.72 0.85 -17.06
N LYS A 155 27.75 0.56 -17.89
CA LYS A 155 27.63 0.60 -19.35
C LYS A 155 26.69 -0.47 -19.92
N ARG A 156 26.50 -1.62 -19.26
CA ARG A 156 25.43 -2.58 -19.63
C ARG A 156 24.05 -2.07 -19.21
N THR A 157 23.94 -1.46 -18.02
CA THR A 157 22.68 -0.88 -17.52
C THR A 157 22.22 0.32 -18.37
N GLY A 158 23.14 1.17 -18.85
CA GLY A 158 22.83 2.30 -19.73
C GLY A 158 22.24 1.86 -21.07
N ASN A 159 22.88 0.91 -21.76
CA ASN A 159 22.38 0.37 -23.02
C ASN A 159 21.03 -0.35 -22.87
N LEU A 160 20.74 -0.97 -21.72
CA LEU A 160 19.41 -1.50 -21.40
C LEU A 160 18.37 -0.39 -21.26
N TYR A 161 18.72 0.75 -20.64
CA TYR A 161 17.82 1.88 -20.44
C TYR A 161 17.42 2.55 -21.77
N GLU A 162 18.38 2.72 -22.69
CA GLU A 162 18.09 3.19 -24.05
C GLU A 162 17.30 2.14 -24.86
N GLY A 163 17.65 0.86 -24.75
CA GLY A 163 16.92 -0.24 -25.39
C GLY A 163 15.45 -0.32 -24.97
N SER A 164 15.15 -0.25 -23.67
CA SER A 164 13.77 -0.20 -23.15
C SER A 164 13.02 1.04 -23.63
N ARG A 165 13.66 2.22 -23.63
CA ARG A 165 13.04 3.47 -24.11
C ARG A 165 12.71 3.42 -25.61
N LEU A 166 13.56 2.81 -26.42
CA LEU A 166 13.31 2.61 -27.86
C LEU A 166 12.24 1.55 -28.11
N LEU A 167 12.17 0.49 -27.30
CA LEU A 167 11.08 -0.48 -27.34
C LEU A 167 9.73 0.16 -26.98
N ASP A 168 9.67 0.99 -25.95
CA ASP A 168 8.46 1.72 -25.57
C ASP A 168 8.06 2.77 -26.64
N GLN A 169 9.02 3.39 -27.33
CA GLN A 169 8.73 4.29 -28.44
C GLN A 169 8.15 3.57 -29.66
N HIS A 170 8.67 2.40 -30.05
CA HIS A 170 8.07 1.59 -31.12
C HIS A 170 6.72 0.99 -30.71
N LYS A 171 6.55 0.56 -29.45
CA LYS A 171 5.25 0.08 -28.93
C LYS A 171 4.16 1.16 -29.00
N LYS A 172 4.52 2.43 -28.75
CA LYS A 172 3.60 3.58 -28.85
C LYS A 172 3.16 3.95 -30.28
N GLN A 173 3.65 3.26 -31.31
CA GLN A 173 3.23 3.43 -32.70
C GLN A 173 2.24 2.36 -33.18
N GLN A 174 1.89 1.37 -32.34
CA GLN A 174 0.91 0.33 -32.70
C GLN A 174 -0.52 0.77 -32.40
N THR A 175 -1.44 0.48 -33.32
CA THR A 175 -2.85 0.88 -33.20
C THR A 175 -3.54 0.08 -32.10
N TYR A 176 -4.49 0.68 -31.36
CA TYR A 176 -5.23 -0.01 -30.29
C TYR A 176 -5.92 -1.31 -30.77
N GLU A 177 -6.49 -1.28 -31.99
CA GLU A 177 -7.11 -2.45 -32.64
C GLU A 177 -6.09 -3.61 -32.80
N GLU A 178 -4.87 -3.33 -33.29
CA GLU A 178 -3.80 -4.32 -33.47
C GLU A 178 -3.33 -4.92 -32.13
N MET A 179 -3.15 -4.07 -31.11
CA MET A 179 -2.72 -4.51 -29.79
C MET A 179 -3.78 -5.40 -29.14
N PHE A 180 -5.06 -5.00 -29.22
CA PHE A 180 -6.16 -5.78 -28.68
C PHE A 180 -6.30 -7.14 -29.38
N MET A 181 -6.25 -7.19 -30.72
CA MET A 181 -6.36 -8.44 -31.48
C MET A 181 -5.18 -9.40 -31.23
N LYS A 182 -3.98 -8.85 -31.00
CA LYS A 182 -2.79 -9.65 -30.63
C LYS A 182 -2.88 -10.22 -29.21
N ILE A 183 -3.49 -9.51 -28.28
CA ILE A 183 -3.71 -9.97 -26.90
C ILE A 183 -4.91 -10.94 -26.83
N ASN A 184 -6.00 -10.64 -27.54
CA ASN A 184 -7.26 -11.38 -27.52
C ASN A 184 -7.62 -11.89 -28.94
N PRO A 185 -6.99 -12.98 -29.43
CA PRO A 185 -7.34 -13.56 -30.73
C PRO A 185 -8.74 -14.19 -30.71
N LEU A 186 -9.48 -14.09 -31.82
CA LEU A 186 -10.88 -14.54 -31.93
C LEU A 186 -11.09 -16.03 -31.56
N ASP A 187 -10.18 -16.91 -32.00
CA ASP A 187 -10.28 -18.36 -31.74
C ASP A 187 -10.22 -18.71 -30.24
N ALA A 188 -9.63 -17.84 -29.42
CA ALA A 188 -9.56 -18.04 -27.98
C ALA A 188 -10.93 -17.90 -27.30
N ALA A 189 -11.85 -17.08 -27.84
CA ALA A 189 -13.23 -17.02 -27.36
C ALA A 189 -13.99 -18.31 -27.70
N ALA A 190 -13.90 -18.78 -28.95
CA ALA A 190 -14.54 -20.02 -29.39
C ALA A 190 -14.04 -21.25 -28.60
N ALA A 191 -12.73 -21.33 -28.36
CA ALA A 191 -12.09 -22.42 -27.60
C ALA A 191 -12.35 -22.39 -26.08
N SER A 192 -13.12 -21.42 -25.56
CA SER A 192 -13.33 -21.24 -24.12
C SER A 192 -14.44 -22.10 -23.50
N LYS A 193 -15.40 -22.61 -24.29
CA LYS A 193 -16.65 -23.24 -23.77
C LYS A 193 -16.44 -24.44 -22.82
N ASN A 194 -15.30 -25.14 -22.90
CA ASN A 194 -14.97 -26.32 -22.08
C ASN A 194 -13.65 -26.19 -21.28
N LYS A 195 -13.10 -24.99 -21.07
CA LYS A 195 -11.86 -24.78 -20.31
C LYS A 195 -12.13 -23.95 -19.05
N SER A 196 -11.46 -24.29 -17.95
CA SER A 196 -11.45 -23.42 -16.77
C SER A 196 -10.89 -22.03 -17.14
N LYS A 197 -11.49 -21.00 -16.55
CA LYS A 197 -11.08 -19.60 -16.66
C LYS A 197 -10.30 -19.13 -15.42
N ASP A 198 -9.91 -20.05 -14.54
CA ASP A 198 -9.06 -19.79 -13.38
C ASP A 198 -7.62 -19.53 -13.83
N ILE A 199 -6.95 -18.59 -13.17
CA ILE A 199 -5.58 -18.18 -13.47
C ILE A 199 -4.70 -18.59 -12.30
N HIS A 200 -3.87 -19.60 -12.49
CA HIS A 200 -2.84 -20.02 -11.54
C HIS A 200 -1.46 -19.76 -12.12
N LEU A 201 -0.73 -18.86 -11.47
CA LEU A 201 0.59 -18.40 -11.88
C LEU A 201 1.54 -18.60 -10.71
N THR A 202 2.59 -19.39 -10.91
CA THR A 202 3.58 -19.72 -9.88
C THR A 202 4.94 -19.12 -10.22
N ASN A 203 5.71 -18.79 -9.19
CA ASN A 203 7.09 -18.27 -9.29
C ASN A 203 7.25 -17.06 -10.23
N ILE A 204 6.32 -16.09 -10.16
CA ILE A 204 6.39 -14.85 -10.92
C ILE A 204 7.52 -13.98 -10.39
N ASP A 205 8.50 -13.70 -11.25
CA ASP A 205 9.52 -12.67 -11.05
C ASP A 205 9.19 -11.46 -11.94
N VAL A 206 8.92 -10.31 -11.34
CA VAL A 206 8.70 -9.03 -12.06
C VAL A 206 9.85 -8.09 -11.74
N ASN A 207 10.50 -7.56 -12.77
CA ASN A 207 11.63 -6.64 -12.64
C ASN A 207 11.41 -5.43 -13.53
N PHE A 208 11.59 -4.21 -13.00
CA PHE A 208 11.50 -2.97 -13.77
C PHE A 208 12.80 -2.18 -13.65
N GLY A 209 13.57 -2.10 -14.74
CA GLY A 209 14.90 -1.50 -14.75
C GLY A 209 15.85 -2.23 -13.79
N SER A 210 16.26 -1.55 -12.72
CA SER A 210 17.12 -2.09 -11.65
C SER A 210 16.35 -2.73 -10.49
N ASN A 211 15.03 -2.52 -10.40
CA ASN A 211 14.25 -2.81 -9.20
C ASN A 211 13.47 -4.11 -9.37
N ARG A 212 13.62 -5.04 -8.41
CA ARG A 212 12.81 -6.26 -8.32
C ARG A 212 11.48 -5.90 -7.66
N ILE A 213 10.39 -6.06 -8.42
CA ILE A 213 9.02 -5.73 -8.02
C ILE A 213 8.35 -6.95 -7.40
N LEU A 214 8.59 -8.15 -7.95
CA LEU A 214 8.17 -9.43 -7.35
C LEU A 214 9.32 -10.44 -7.38
N SER A 215 9.34 -11.32 -6.38
CA SER A 215 10.38 -12.30 -6.10
C SER A 215 9.80 -13.70 -5.90
N GLY A 216 9.58 -14.44 -6.99
CA GLY A 216 9.01 -15.79 -6.96
C GLY A 216 7.58 -15.83 -6.40
N ALA A 217 6.80 -14.77 -6.59
CA ALA A 217 5.44 -14.67 -6.05
C ALA A 217 4.47 -15.62 -6.76
N SER A 218 3.36 -16.00 -6.10
CA SER A 218 2.25 -16.70 -6.75
C SER A 218 1.05 -15.78 -6.89
N LEU A 219 0.32 -15.94 -8.00
CA LEU A 219 -0.95 -15.26 -8.28
C LEU A 219 -2.02 -16.30 -8.64
N THR A 220 -3.09 -16.33 -7.85
CA THR A 220 -4.24 -17.20 -8.06
C THR A 220 -5.52 -16.37 -8.10
N LEU A 221 -6.10 -16.28 -9.29
CA LEU A 221 -7.36 -15.57 -9.55
C LEU A 221 -8.38 -16.61 -10.02
N ALA A 222 -9.34 -16.96 -9.16
CA ALA A 222 -10.44 -17.87 -9.52
C ALA A 222 -11.55 -17.10 -10.25
N TYR A 223 -12.23 -17.78 -11.17
CA TYR A 223 -13.23 -17.15 -12.03
C TYR A 223 -14.42 -16.57 -11.26
N GLY A 224 -14.88 -15.38 -11.66
CA GLY A 224 -16.03 -14.71 -11.05
C GLY A 224 -15.78 -14.10 -9.66
N ARG A 225 -14.53 -14.10 -9.18
CA ARG A 225 -14.14 -13.46 -7.91
C ARG A 225 -13.51 -12.09 -8.16
N ARG A 226 -13.60 -11.21 -7.16
CA ARG A 226 -13.24 -9.78 -7.27
C ARG A 226 -12.10 -9.46 -6.32
N TYR A 227 -10.92 -9.20 -6.88
CA TYR A 227 -9.67 -9.06 -6.15
C TYR A 227 -9.27 -7.59 -6.02
N GLY A 228 -9.07 -7.12 -4.79
CA GLY A 228 -8.48 -5.82 -4.50
C GLY A 228 -6.96 -5.94 -4.33
N LEU A 229 -6.17 -5.35 -5.23
CA LEU A 229 -4.71 -5.33 -5.16
C LEU A 229 -4.23 -4.04 -4.48
N ILE A 230 -3.70 -4.18 -3.27
CA ILE A 230 -3.28 -3.08 -2.40
C ILE A 230 -1.79 -3.15 -2.05
N GLY A 231 -1.22 -2.00 -1.66
CA GLY A 231 0.18 -1.85 -1.30
C GLY A 231 0.67 -0.41 -1.48
N ARG A 232 1.80 -0.07 -0.84
CA ARG A 232 2.39 1.29 -0.83
C ARG A 232 2.72 1.80 -2.25
N ASN A 233 2.81 3.11 -2.42
CA ASN A 233 3.09 3.69 -3.73
C ASN A 233 4.55 3.46 -4.18
N GLY A 234 4.71 3.01 -5.42
CA GLY A 234 6.01 2.62 -5.98
C GLY A 234 6.38 1.14 -5.82
N VAL A 235 5.60 0.33 -5.09
CA VAL A 235 5.85 -1.13 -4.94
C VAL A 235 5.68 -1.90 -6.27
N GLY A 236 4.89 -1.36 -7.21
CA GLY A 236 4.79 -1.88 -8.58
C GLY A 236 3.40 -2.36 -9.03
N LYS A 237 2.32 -1.99 -8.33
CA LYS A 237 0.93 -2.39 -8.63
C LYS A 237 0.56 -2.26 -10.12
N SER A 238 0.65 -1.06 -10.68
CA SER A 238 0.41 -0.76 -12.10
C SER A 238 1.34 -1.52 -13.05
N THR A 239 2.58 -1.79 -12.64
CA THR A 239 3.55 -2.55 -13.43
C THR A 239 3.17 -4.03 -13.52
N LEU A 240 2.68 -4.62 -12.42
CA LEU A 240 2.09 -5.96 -12.42
C LEU A 240 0.87 -6.03 -13.34
N LEU A 241 -0.07 -5.09 -13.24
CA LEU A 241 -1.22 -5.03 -14.14
C LEU A 241 -0.80 -4.93 -15.62
N ARG A 242 0.19 -4.10 -15.95
CA ARG A 242 0.70 -3.98 -17.33
C ARG A 242 1.35 -5.28 -17.85
N HIS A 243 2.13 -6.00 -17.03
CA HIS A 243 2.72 -7.28 -17.44
C HIS A 243 1.68 -8.40 -17.59
N ILE A 244 0.60 -8.37 -16.79
CA ILE A 244 -0.57 -9.26 -16.97
C ILE A 244 -1.29 -8.90 -18.28
N ALA A 245 -1.55 -7.62 -18.54
CA ALA A 245 -2.21 -7.14 -19.75
C ALA A 245 -1.42 -7.47 -21.04
N MET A 246 -0.10 -7.28 -21.04
CA MET A 246 0.78 -7.60 -22.17
C MET A 246 1.04 -9.11 -22.34
N ARG A 247 0.56 -9.96 -21.42
CA ARG A 247 0.84 -11.41 -21.35
C ARG A 247 2.34 -11.74 -21.29
N ASP A 248 3.15 -10.87 -20.68
CA ASP A 248 4.52 -11.18 -20.28
C ASP A 248 4.54 -12.27 -19.18
N VAL A 249 3.46 -12.31 -18.39
CA VAL A 249 3.14 -13.36 -17.42
C VAL A 249 2.28 -14.44 -18.13
N PRO A 250 2.55 -15.75 -17.94
CA PRO A 250 2.00 -16.83 -18.78
C PRO A 250 0.51 -17.15 -18.49
N ILE A 251 -0.39 -16.28 -18.94
CA ILE A 251 -1.84 -16.40 -18.77
C ILE A 251 -2.43 -17.23 -19.93
N PRO A 252 -3.36 -18.19 -19.67
CA PRO A 252 -3.97 -19.02 -20.71
C PRO A 252 -4.63 -18.20 -21.83
N PRO A 253 -4.40 -18.53 -23.11
CA PRO A 253 -4.75 -17.65 -24.23
C PRO A 253 -6.26 -17.48 -24.41
N HIS A 254 -7.08 -18.43 -23.95
CA HIS A 254 -8.55 -18.41 -24.00
C HIS A 254 -9.21 -17.48 -22.98
N ILE A 255 -8.43 -16.82 -22.12
CA ILE A 255 -8.94 -15.82 -21.15
C ILE A 255 -8.77 -14.43 -21.77
N THR A 256 -9.90 -13.78 -22.08
CA THR A 256 -9.89 -12.40 -22.57
C THR A 256 -9.49 -11.44 -21.45
N ILE A 257 -8.47 -10.63 -21.71
CA ILE A 257 -7.95 -9.62 -20.78
C ILE A 257 -8.24 -8.24 -21.34
N LEU A 258 -8.75 -7.33 -20.54
CA LEU A 258 -8.76 -5.90 -20.86
C LEU A 258 -8.21 -5.11 -19.68
N PHE A 259 -7.35 -4.14 -20.00
CA PHE A 259 -6.69 -3.27 -19.05
C PHE A 259 -7.05 -1.83 -19.36
N VAL A 260 -7.54 -1.11 -18.35
CA VAL A 260 -7.82 0.32 -18.42
C VAL A 260 -6.59 1.06 -17.90
N GLU A 261 -5.73 1.52 -18.82
CA GLU A 261 -4.66 2.45 -18.47
C GLU A 261 -5.23 3.84 -18.15
N GLN A 262 -4.51 4.58 -17.32
CA GLN A 262 -4.84 5.96 -16.97
C GLN A 262 -4.65 6.89 -18.18
N GLU A 263 -5.68 7.69 -18.45
CA GLU A 263 -5.79 8.70 -19.53
C GLU A 263 -5.85 8.18 -20.97
N ILE A 264 -7.04 8.24 -21.58
CA ILE A 264 -7.21 8.16 -23.04
C ILE A 264 -6.93 9.53 -23.68
N VAL A 265 -6.10 9.55 -24.72
CA VAL A 265 -5.92 10.70 -25.61
C VAL A 265 -7.20 10.94 -26.40
N GLY A 266 -7.82 12.10 -26.22
CA GLY A 266 -9.07 12.44 -26.89
C GLY A 266 -8.89 12.79 -28.37
N ASP A 267 -9.78 12.24 -29.19
CA ASP A 267 -9.83 12.27 -30.64
C ASP A 267 -11.14 12.90 -31.16
N GLU A 268 -11.39 12.79 -32.47
CA GLU A 268 -12.56 13.37 -33.14
C GLU A 268 -13.83 12.48 -33.06
N THR A 269 -13.73 11.20 -32.66
CA THR A 269 -14.93 10.34 -32.57
C THR A 269 -15.90 10.81 -31.49
N LEU A 270 -17.19 10.49 -31.67
CA LEU A 270 -18.22 10.78 -30.67
C LEU A 270 -18.06 9.85 -29.46
N ALA A 271 -18.45 10.30 -28.27
CA ALA A 271 -18.34 9.49 -27.05
C ALA A 271 -19.07 8.14 -27.17
N LEU A 272 -20.28 8.10 -27.75
CA LEU A 272 -21.00 6.86 -28.01
C LEU A 272 -20.25 5.93 -28.97
N ASP A 273 -19.78 6.45 -30.11
CA ASP A 273 -19.04 5.67 -31.12
C ASP A 273 -17.73 5.10 -30.56
N SER A 274 -17.06 5.86 -29.68
CA SER A 274 -15.82 5.44 -29.01
C SER A 274 -16.06 4.24 -28.07
N VAL A 275 -17.25 4.13 -27.46
CA VAL A 275 -17.68 2.93 -26.72
C VAL A 275 -18.00 1.77 -27.66
N LEU A 276 -18.73 2.02 -28.74
CA LEU A 276 -19.09 0.97 -29.70
C LEU A 276 -17.86 0.34 -30.40
N LYS A 277 -16.84 1.16 -30.70
CA LYS A 277 -15.53 0.75 -31.27
C LYS A 277 -14.58 0.11 -30.25
N ALA A 278 -14.94 0.04 -28.96
CA ALA A 278 -14.15 -0.69 -27.98
C ALA A 278 -14.25 -2.21 -28.17
N ASP A 279 -15.41 -2.69 -28.65
CA ASP A 279 -15.62 -4.06 -29.08
C ASP A 279 -15.08 -4.24 -30.51
N VAL A 280 -13.76 -4.41 -30.58
CA VAL A 280 -13.03 -4.61 -31.84
C VAL A 280 -13.58 -5.81 -32.62
N TRP A 281 -14.05 -6.85 -31.94
CA TRP A 281 -14.63 -8.03 -32.60
C TRP A 281 -15.93 -7.69 -33.31
N ARG A 282 -16.89 -7.03 -32.63
CA ARG A 282 -18.13 -6.55 -33.23
C ARG A 282 -17.86 -5.60 -34.39
N ASP A 283 -16.95 -4.64 -34.22
CA ASP A 283 -16.62 -3.69 -35.29
C ASP A 283 -15.98 -4.38 -36.50
N THR A 284 -15.06 -5.34 -36.30
CA THR A 284 -14.52 -6.17 -37.41
C THR A 284 -15.57 -7.03 -38.09
N LEU A 285 -16.51 -7.63 -37.34
CA LEU A 285 -17.60 -8.43 -37.92
C LEU A 285 -18.60 -7.57 -38.71
N LEU A 286 -18.86 -6.33 -38.29
CA LEU A 286 -19.68 -5.38 -39.05
C LEU A 286 -18.96 -4.88 -40.32
N ARG A 287 -17.63 -4.68 -40.27
CA ARG A 287 -16.80 -4.43 -41.47
C ARG A 287 -16.81 -5.64 -42.43
N GLU A 288 -16.76 -6.87 -41.88
CA GLU A 288 -16.83 -8.13 -42.65
C GLU A 288 -18.22 -8.31 -43.30
N GLU A 289 -19.30 -8.13 -42.55
CA GLU A 289 -20.69 -8.11 -43.05
C GLU A 289 -20.88 -7.10 -44.19
N ALA A 290 -20.44 -5.85 -44.01
CA ALA A 290 -20.58 -4.81 -45.03
C ALA A 290 -19.82 -5.13 -46.33
N SER A 291 -18.62 -5.70 -46.21
CA SER A 291 -17.81 -6.09 -47.37
C SER A 291 -18.29 -7.37 -48.06
N LEU A 292 -18.83 -8.34 -47.32
CA LEU A 292 -19.50 -9.51 -47.89
C LEU A 292 -20.79 -9.13 -48.63
N ASN A 293 -21.60 -8.25 -48.05
CA ASN A 293 -22.80 -7.72 -48.72
C ASN A 293 -22.46 -6.92 -49.99
N ALA A 294 -21.39 -6.13 -49.96
CA ALA A 294 -20.90 -5.45 -51.17
C ALA A 294 -20.43 -6.45 -52.24
N LYS A 295 -19.64 -7.46 -51.86
CA LYS A 295 -19.16 -8.52 -52.77
C LYS A 295 -20.32 -9.34 -53.36
N LEU A 296 -21.35 -9.66 -52.57
CA LEU A 296 -22.55 -10.33 -53.07
C LEU A 296 -23.32 -9.45 -54.06
N ALA A 297 -23.46 -8.15 -53.80
CA ALA A 297 -24.07 -7.21 -54.73
C ALA A 297 -23.25 -7.03 -56.04
N GLU A 298 -21.92 -7.14 -56.00
CA GLU A 298 -21.08 -7.19 -57.20
C GLU A 298 -21.29 -8.50 -57.98
N LEU A 299 -21.25 -9.65 -57.28
CA LEU A 299 -21.46 -10.98 -57.88
C LEU A 299 -22.88 -11.22 -58.41
N ASP A 300 -23.89 -10.51 -57.89
CA ASP A 300 -25.26 -10.52 -58.42
C ASP A 300 -25.43 -9.69 -59.70
N ASN A 301 -24.43 -8.87 -60.07
CA ASN A 301 -24.38 -8.14 -61.34
C ASN A 301 -23.50 -8.83 -62.41
N GLU A 302 -22.63 -9.76 -62.01
CA GLU A 302 -21.91 -10.64 -62.93
C GLU A 302 -22.77 -11.88 -63.25
N GLY A 303 -22.76 -12.34 -64.51
CA GLY A 303 -23.70 -13.35 -64.99
C GLY A 303 -23.39 -14.79 -64.55
N ASP A 304 -24.28 -15.73 -64.88
CA ASP A 304 -24.25 -17.16 -64.53
C ASP A 304 -23.07 -17.96 -65.17
N ASP A 305 -21.82 -17.55 -64.98
CA ASP A 305 -20.64 -18.41 -65.12
C ASP A 305 -20.38 -19.08 -63.76
N LYS A 306 -20.10 -20.39 -63.79
CA LYS A 306 -20.13 -21.26 -62.60
C LYS A 306 -19.17 -20.82 -61.48
N ARG A 307 -18.11 -20.10 -61.84
CA ARG A 307 -17.14 -19.52 -60.88
C ARG A 307 -17.77 -18.45 -59.98
N PHE A 308 -18.77 -17.73 -60.46
CA PHE A 308 -19.50 -16.74 -59.69
C PHE A 308 -20.57 -17.41 -58.81
N GLU A 309 -21.18 -18.52 -59.24
CA GLU A 309 -22.02 -19.37 -58.38
C GLU A 309 -21.21 -19.88 -57.17
N ASP A 310 -20.09 -20.57 -57.40
CA ASP A 310 -19.21 -21.09 -56.34
C ASP A 310 -18.75 -19.97 -55.35
N ALA A 311 -18.49 -18.77 -55.86
CA ALA A 311 -18.06 -17.61 -55.06
C ALA A 311 -19.19 -16.90 -54.30
N ARG A 312 -20.45 -16.98 -54.78
CA ARG A 312 -21.66 -16.50 -54.07
C ARG A 312 -21.99 -17.43 -52.92
N ASP A 313 -21.96 -18.76 -53.14
CA ASP A 313 -22.18 -19.76 -52.10
C ASP A 313 -21.15 -19.66 -50.95
N GLU A 314 -19.86 -19.44 -51.28
CA GLU A 314 -18.81 -19.20 -50.26
C GLU A 314 -19.10 -17.92 -49.46
N ALA A 315 -19.40 -16.81 -50.15
CA ALA A 315 -19.66 -15.51 -49.51
C ALA A 315 -20.94 -15.54 -48.66
N GLN A 316 -22.00 -16.20 -49.11
CA GLN A 316 -23.25 -16.35 -48.38
C GLN A 316 -23.10 -17.28 -47.17
N THR A 317 -22.35 -18.37 -47.30
CA THR A 317 -22.00 -19.25 -46.17
C THR A 317 -21.23 -18.46 -45.10
N ARG A 318 -20.23 -17.67 -45.51
CA ARG A 318 -19.45 -16.83 -44.59
C ARG A 318 -20.29 -15.73 -43.95
N LEU A 319 -21.18 -15.09 -44.70
CA LEU A 319 -22.12 -14.09 -44.18
C LEU A 319 -23.06 -14.68 -43.11
N ALA A 320 -23.53 -15.92 -43.31
CA ALA A 320 -24.31 -16.63 -42.30
C ALA A 320 -23.51 -16.92 -41.01
N GLU A 321 -22.22 -17.27 -41.09
CA GLU A 321 -21.36 -17.37 -39.91
C GLU A 321 -21.19 -16.01 -39.19
N VAL A 322 -21.05 -14.92 -39.94
CA VAL A 322 -20.89 -13.56 -39.40
C VAL A 322 -22.16 -13.09 -38.69
N HIS A 323 -23.34 -13.26 -39.31
CA HIS A 323 -24.62 -12.96 -38.65
C HIS A 323 -24.83 -13.81 -37.39
N ALA A 324 -24.50 -15.10 -37.41
CA ALA A 324 -24.61 -15.95 -36.22
C ALA A 324 -23.71 -15.45 -35.06
N ARG A 325 -22.49 -15.01 -35.36
CA ARG A 325 -21.58 -14.40 -34.36
C ARG A 325 -22.08 -13.05 -33.85
N LEU A 326 -22.63 -12.20 -34.73
CA LEU A 326 -23.21 -10.91 -34.35
C LEU A 326 -24.46 -11.08 -33.46
N ALA A 327 -25.26 -12.12 -33.69
CA ALA A 327 -26.37 -12.52 -32.83
C ALA A 327 -25.88 -13.04 -31.46
N ASP A 328 -24.89 -13.94 -31.42
CA ASP A 328 -24.24 -14.44 -30.19
C ASP A 328 -23.62 -13.30 -29.33
N MET A 329 -23.36 -12.12 -29.92
CA MET A 329 -22.81 -10.93 -29.26
C MET A 329 -23.86 -9.84 -28.91
N ASP A 330 -25.15 -10.10 -29.13
CA ASP A 330 -26.25 -9.13 -29.00
C ASP A 330 -25.97 -7.81 -29.77
N ALA A 331 -25.34 -7.87 -30.94
CA ALA A 331 -24.71 -6.71 -31.59
C ALA A 331 -25.68 -5.55 -31.91
N GLU A 332 -26.95 -5.85 -32.18
CA GLU A 332 -28.01 -4.86 -32.46
C GLU A 332 -28.35 -4.01 -31.21
N SER A 333 -28.39 -4.62 -30.01
CA SER A 333 -28.63 -3.90 -28.75
C SER A 333 -27.45 -3.01 -28.31
N GLY A 334 -26.30 -3.11 -28.99
CA GLY A 334 -25.05 -2.41 -28.66
C GLY A 334 -25.20 -0.90 -28.40
N PRO A 335 -25.86 -0.10 -29.26
CA PRO A 335 -26.02 1.34 -29.05
C PRO A 335 -26.79 1.67 -27.76
N ALA A 336 -27.88 0.97 -27.48
CA ALA A 336 -28.65 1.16 -26.25
C ALA A 336 -27.86 0.77 -25.00
N ARG A 337 -27.11 -0.35 -25.06
CA ARG A 337 -26.18 -0.76 -23.98
C ARG A 337 -25.09 0.27 -23.73
N ALA A 338 -24.47 0.80 -24.79
CA ALA A 338 -23.42 1.82 -24.68
C ALA A 338 -23.96 3.15 -24.11
N ALA A 339 -25.13 3.59 -24.57
CA ALA A 339 -25.80 4.80 -24.05
C ALA A 339 -26.15 4.66 -22.56
N ALA A 340 -26.64 3.51 -22.11
CA ALA A 340 -26.96 3.25 -20.71
C ALA A 340 -25.71 3.24 -19.80
N LEU A 341 -24.59 2.66 -20.25
CA LEU A 341 -23.31 2.70 -19.52
C LEU A 341 -22.76 4.14 -19.41
N LEU A 342 -22.86 4.92 -20.49
CA LEU A 342 -22.45 6.32 -20.50
C LEU A 342 -23.34 7.18 -19.58
N ALA A 343 -24.66 6.98 -19.60
CA ALA A 343 -25.59 7.66 -18.70
C ALA A 343 -25.31 7.36 -17.22
N GLY A 344 -25.05 6.09 -16.87
CA GLY A 344 -24.68 5.68 -15.51
C GLY A 344 -23.38 6.32 -15.00
N LEU A 345 -22.42 6.56 -15.89
CA LEU A 345 -21.16 7.28 -15.60
C LEU A 345 -21.30 8.82 -15.66
N GLY A 346 -22.51 9.34 -15.93
CA GLY A 346 -22.87 10.75 -15.88
C GLY A 346 -22.88 11.52 -17.21
N PHE A 347 -22.78 10.85 -18.36
CA PHE A 347 -22.90 11.51 -19.67
C PHE A 347 -24.37 11.72 -20.07
N SER A 348 -24.77 12.98 -20.24
CA SER A 348 -26.06 13.33 -20.83
C SER A 348 -26.18 12.86 -22.29
N GLU A 349 -27.40 12.80 -22.84
CA GLU A 349 -27.59 12.49 -24.27
C GLU A 349 -26.90 13.49 -25.22
N GLU A 350 -26.70 14.75 -24.80
CA GLU A 350 -25.94 15.74 -25.55
C GLU A 350 -24.44 15.41 -25.50
N ASP A 351 -23.92 15.02 -24.33
CA ASP A 351 -22.53 14.63 -24.14
C ASP A 351 -22.16 13.35 -24.90
N GLN A 352 -23.08 12.38 -24.98
CA GLN A 352 -22.87 11.16 -25.77
C GLN A 352 -22.65 11.46 -27.27
N LYS A 353 -23.16 12.59 -27.75
CA LYS A 353 -23.03 13.10 -29.14
C LYS A 353 -21.88 14.10 -29.32
N ARG A 354 -21.04 14.32 -28.30
CA ARG A 354 -19.88 15.23 -28.37
C ARG A 354 -18.56 14.47 -28.68
N PRO A 355 -17.60 15.10 -29.41
CA PRO A 355 -16.29 14.50 -29.67
C PRO A 355 -15.44 14.28 -28.39
N THR A 356 -14.72 13.16 -28.30
CA THR A 356 -13.97 12.77 -27.09
C THR A 356 -12.91 13.81 -26.69
N LYS A 357 -12.28 14.49 -27.67
CA LYS A 357 -11.33 15.60 -27.42
C LYS A 357 -11.92 16.73 -26.56
N SER A 358 -13.23 16.97 -26.63
CA SER A 358 -13.91 18.08 -25.93
C SER A 358 -14.11 17.86 -24.42
N PHE A 359 -13.81 16.65 -23.95
CA PHE A 359 -13.88 16.27 -22.54
C PHE A 359 -12.53 16.44 -21.83
N SER A 360 -12.57 16.77 -20.54
CA SER A 360 -11.38 16.82 -19.67
C SER A 360 -10.94 15.42 -19.23
N GLY A 361 -9.73 15.30 -18.64
CA GLY A 361 -9.10 14.01 -18.29
C GLY A 361 -10.02 13.05 -17.52
N GLY A 362 -10.68 13.52 -16.45
CA GLY A 362 -11.62 12.69 -15.66
C GLY A 362 -12.83 12.19 -16.45
N TRP A 363 -13.34 12.98 -17.40
CA TRP A 363 -14.41 12.52 -18.30
C TRP A 363 -13.90 11.51 -19.34
N ARG A 364 -12.67 11.69 -19.85
CA ARG A 364 -12.01 10.68 -20.71
C ARG A 364 -11.71 9.38 -19.98
N MET A 365 -11.42 9.44 -18.67
CA MET A 365 -11.28 8.26 -17.81
C MET A 365 -12.61 7.51 -17.66
N ARG A 366 -13.73 8.22 -17.44
CA ARG A 366 -15.06 7.59 -17.46
C ARG A 366 -15.39 6.98 -18.82
N LEU A 367 -14.99 7.62 -19.93
CA LEU A 367 -15.12 7.03 -21.26
C LEU A 367 -14.28 5.75 -21.40
N ALA A 368 -13.06 5.72 -20.86
CA ALA A 368 -12.21 4.52 -20.83
C ALA A 368 -12.87 3.36 -20.07
N LEU A 369 -13.52 3.66 -18.94
CA LEU A 369 -14.28 2.68 -18.16
C LEU A 369 -15.55 2.23 -18.90
N ALA A 370 -16.31 3.16 -19.52
CA ALA A 370 -17.48 2.81 -20.35
C ALA A 370 -17.10 1.84 -21.48
N ARG A 371 -15.99 2.12 -22.18
CA ARG A 371 -15.39 1.25 -23.20
C ARG A 371 -15.08 -0.15 -22.65
N ALA A 372 -14.51 -0.25 -21.45
CA ALA A 372 -14.10 -1.52 -20.87
C ALA A 372 -15.27 -2.35 -20.28
N LEU A 373 -16.24 -1.70 -19.66
CA LEU A 373 -17.45 -2.34 -19.13
C LEU A 373 -18.36 -2.86 -20.26
N PHE A 374 -18.33 -2.22 -21.44
CA PHE A 374 -19.05 -2.66 -22.64
C PHE A 374 -18.52 -4.00 -23.19
N VAL A 375 -17.20 -4.17 -23.24
CA VAL A 375 -16.52 -5.35 -23.85
C VAL A 375 -16.68 -6.64 -23.03
N LYS A 376 -16.98 -6.56 -21.73
CA LYS A 376 -17.20 -7.72 -20.83
C LYS A 376 -16.09 -8.81 -20.91
N PRO A 377 -14.81 -8.46 -20.68
CA PRO A 377 -13.71 -9.43 -20.66
C PRO A 377 -13.86 -10.47 -19.53
N ALA A 378 -13.21 -11.63 -19.69
CA ALA A 378 -13.14 -12.67 -18.65
C ALA A 378 -12.26 -12.23 -17.46
N LEU A 379 -11.24 -11.40 -17.70
CA LEU A 379 -10.44 -10.71 -16.70
C LEU A 379 -10.44 -9.20 -16.99
N LEU A 380 -11.08 -8.42 -16.12
CA LEU A 380 -11.03 -6.95 -16.15
C LEU A 380 -9.96 -6.45 -15.17
N LEU A 381 -9.02 -5.63 -15.68
CA LEU A 381 -7.95 -4.99 -14.90
C LEU A 381 -8.19 -3.48 -14.83
N LEU A 382 -8.32 -2.94 -13.61
CA LEU A 382 -8.54 -1.51 -13.35
C LEU A 382 -7.43 -0.94 -12.46
N ASP A 383 -6.85 0.21 -12.82
CA ASP A 383 -5.75 0.86 -12.08
C ASP A 383 -6.17 2.23 -11.52
N GLU A 384 -6.55 2.26 -10.25
CA GLU A 384 -7.16 3.38 -9.52
C GLU A 384 -8.42 3.95 -10.23
N PRO A 385 -9.47 3.13 -10.50
CA PRO A 385 -10.67 3.60 -11.20
C PRO A 385 -11.47 4.64 -10.40
N SER A 386 -11.28 4.70 -9.08
CA SER A 386 -11.85 5.73 -8.20
C SER A 386 -11.35 7.14 -8.52
N ASN A 387 -10.14 7.29 -9.08
CA ASN A 387 -9.53 8.59 -9.31
C ASN A 387 -10.25 9.39 -10.41
N HIS A 388 -10.54 10.65 -10.11
CA HIS A 388 -11.20 11.63 -11.00
C HIS A 388 -12.66 11.32 -11.40
N ILE A 389 -13.28 10.27 -10.82
CA ILE A 389 -14.74 10.09 -10.84
C ILE A 389 -15.37 10.96 -9.73
N ASP A 390 -16.66 11.27 -9.83
CA ASP A 390 -17.42 11.90 -8.74
C ASP A 390 -18.20 10.86 -7.92
N LEU A 391 -18.62 11.23 -6.71
CA LEU A 391 -19.44 10.39 -5.83
C LEU A 391 -20.64 9.71 -6.52
N ASN A 392 -21.23 10.33 -7.54
CA ASN A 392 -22.42 9.84 -8.22
C ASN A 392 -22.07 8.66 -9.15
N ALA A 393 -21.12 8.87 -10.07
CA ALA A 393 -20.66 7.84 -10.99
C ALA A 393 -19.82 6.76 -10.29
N LEU A 394 -19.19 7.07 -9.15
CA LEU A 394 -18.49 6.09 -8.31
C LEU A 394 -19.49 5.15 -7.64
N ALA A 395 -20.58 5.65 -7.04
CA ALA A 395 -21.62 4.81 -6.44
C ALA A 395 -22.32 3.92 -7.48
N TRP A 396 -22.57 4.43 -8.69
CA TRP A 396 -23.08 3.61 -9.79
C TRP A 396 -22.07 2.52 -10.22
N LEU A 397 -20.77 2.83 -10.22
CA LEU A 397 -19.71 1.88 -10.55
C LEU A 397 -19.54 0.80 -9.46
N GLU A 398 -19.72 1.14 -8.17
CA GLU A 398 -19.79 0.21 -7.03
C GLU A 398 -20.92 -0.82 -7.28
N ASP A 399 -22.16 -0.36 -7.46
CA ASP A 399 -23.34 -1.20 -7.74
C ASP A 399 -23.14 -2.07 -8.99
N TYR A 400 -22.60 -1.51 -10.09
CA TYR A 400 -22.39 -2.25 -11.34
C TYR A 400 -21.33 -3.35 -11.17
N LEU A 401 -20.18 -3.06 -10.53
CA LEU A 401 -19.09 -4.03 -10.36
C LEU A 401 -19.42 -5.14 -9.36
N GLN A 402 -20.32 -4.93 -8.40
CA GLN A 402 -20.85 -6.00 -7.55
C GLN A 402 -21.55 -7.09 -8.38
N THR A 403 -22.22 -6.72 -9.47
CA THR A 403 -22.94 -7.65 -10.37
C THR A 403 -22.06 -8.26 -11.47
N TRP A 404 -20.75 -7.93 -11.50
CA TRP A 404 -19.85 -8.35 -12.58
C TRP A 404 -19.67 -9.89 -12.64
N PRO A 405 -19.92 -10.55 -13.79
CA PRO A 405 -19.89 -12.01 -13.93
C PRO A 405 -18.51 -12.60 -14.30
N GLY A 406 -17.51 -11.74 -14.57
CA GLY A 406 -16.14 -12.14 -14.88
C GLY A 406 -15.22 -12.04 -13.66
N THR A 407 -13.94 -12.36 -13.84
CA THR A 407 -12.91 -12.04 -12.85
C THR A 407 -12.59 -10.55 -12.89
N LEU A 408 -12.44 -9.93 -11.73
CA LEU A 408 -12.07 -8.53 -11.58
C LEU A 408 -10.80 -8.44 -10.74
N LEU A 409 -9.82 -7.63 -11.19
CA LEU A 409 -8.64 -7.25 -10.40
C LEU A 409 -8.52 -5.73 -10.42
N VAL A 410 -8.81 -5.09 -9.28
CA VAL A 410 -8.75 -3.64 -9.12
C VAL A 410 -7.59 -3.26 -8.22
N VAL A 411 -6.73 -2.36 -8.70
CA VAL A 411 -5.89 -1.54 -7.82
C VAL A 411 -6.69 -0.31 -7.41
N SER A 412 -6.81 -0.07 -6.11
CA SER A 412 -7.39 1.16 -5.57
C SER A 412 -6.80 1.49 -4.19
N HIS A 413 -6.70 2.77 -3.86
CA HIS A 413 -6.45 3.26 -2.49
C HIS A 413 -7.73 3.64 -1.72
N ASP A 414 -8.90 3.58 -2.36
CA ASP A 414 -10.19 3.84 -1.70
C ASP A 414 -10.64 2.61 -0.89
N ARG A 415 -10.74 2.80 0.43
CA ARG A 415 -11.15 1.74 1.37
C ARG A 415 -12.63 1.39 1.26
N ALA A 416 -13.50 2.37 0.98
CA ALA A 416 -14.94 2.16 0.89
C ALA A 416 -15.30 1.41 -0.41
N PHE A 417 -14.71 1.85 -1.53
CA PHE A 417 -14.84 1.16 -2.81
C PHE A 417 -14.34 -0.29 -2.74
N LEU A 418 -13.17 -0.52 -2.13
CA LEU A 418 -12.64 -1.88 -1.95
C LEU A 418 -13.52 -2.74 -1.03
N ASP A 419 -14.09 -2.17 0.04
CA ASP A 419 -14.99 -2.92 0.93
C ASP A 419 -16.32 -3.29 0.25
N ALA A 420 -16.84 -2.41 -0.62
CA ALA A 420 -18.06 -2.62 -1.38
C ALA A 420 -17.91 -3.59 -2.57
N VAL A 421 -16.72 -3.66 -3.20
CA VAL A 421 -16.52 -4.42 -4.45
C VAL A 421 -15.71 -5.72 -4.26
N ALA A 422 -14.68 -5.75 -3.41
CA ALA A 422 -13.77 -6.89 -3.34
C ALA A 422 -14.32 -8.07 -2.50
N THR A 423 -14.10 -9.29 -2.99
CA THR A 423 -14.34 -10.55 -2.26
C THR A 423 -13.06 -11.09 -1.61
N ASP A 424 -11.90 -10.65 -2.11
CA ASP A 424 -10.58 -11.08 -1.68
C ASP A 424 -9.60 -9.91 -1.84
N ILE A 425 -8.64 -9.81 -0.93
CA ILE A 425 -7.61 -8.78 -0.92
C ILE A 425 -6.24 -9.42 -1.17
N VAL A 426 -5.49 -8.85 -2.10
CA VAL A 426 -4.11 -9.22 -2.43
C VAL A 426 -3.19 -8.12 -1.92
N HIS A 427 -2.42 -8.40 -0.87
CA HIS A 427 -1.48 -7.44 -0.28
C HIS A 427 -0.10 -7.60 -0.92
N MET A 428 0.33 -6.58 -1.65
CA MET A 428 1.63 -6.51 -2.32
C MET A 428 2.63 -5.75 -1.44
N HIS A 429 3.53 -6.49 -0.82
CA HIS A 429 4.57 -5.97 0.10
C HIS A 429 5.85 -6.79 -0.04
N SER A 430 7.01 -6.21 0.29
CA SER A 430 8.32 -6.91 0.36
C SER A 430 8.62 -7.88 -0.80
N ALA A 431 8.27 -7.46 -2.03
CA ALA A 431 8.36 -8.20 -3.30
C ALA A 431 7.59 -9.55 -3.34
N ARG A 432 6.49 -9.66 -2.58
CA ARG A 432 5.60 -10.82 -2.46
C ARG A 432 4.13 -10.41 -2.65
N LEU A 433 3.25 -11.42 -2.69
CA LEU A 433 1.79 -11.26 -2.76
C LEU A 433 1.16 -12.16 -1.69
N ASP A 434 0.50 -11.58 -0.70
CA ASP A 434 -0.27 -12.30 0.32
C ASP A 434 -1.76 -12.28 0.00
N TYR A 435 -2.47 -13.37 0.30
CA TYR A 435 -3.90 -13.53 0.02
C TYR A 435 -4.75 -13.53 1.29
N TYR A 436 -5.77 -12.68 1.30
CA TYR A 436 -6.76 -12.57 2.37
C TYR A 436 -8.15 -12.72 1.75
N LYS A 437 -8.99 -13.56 2.34
CA LYS A 437 -10.40 -13.70 1.94
C LYS A 437 -11.24 -12.72 2.75
N GLY A 438 -12.17 -12.02 2.11
CA GLY A 438 -13.00 -11.00 2.76
C GLY A 438 -12.84 -9.61 2.14
N ASN A 439 -13.55 -8.66 2.73
CA ASN A 439 -13.50 -7.24 2.37
C ASN A 439 -12.23 -6.54 2.93
N PHE A 440 -12.04 -5.26 2.61
CA PHE A 440 -10.89 -4.48 3.09
C PHE A 440 -10.84 -4.43 4.63
N THR A 441 -11.98 -4.28 5.28
CA THR A 441 -12.08 -4.20 6.75
C THR A 441 -11.60 -5.48 7.43
N GLN A 442 -12.04 -6.66 6.94
CA GLN A 442 -11.59 -7.96 7.44
C GLN A 442 -10.10 -8.22 7.16
N PHE A 443 -9.59 -7.77 6.01
CA PHE A 443 -8.15 -7.77 5.74
C PHE A 443 -7.39 -6.95 6.80
N TYR A 444 -7.80 -5.70 7.06
CA TYR A 444 -7.08 -4.79 7.93
C TYR A 444 -7.06 -5.26 9.39
N SER A 445 -8.18 -5.80 9.92
CA SER A 445 -8.19 -6.41 11.25
C SER A 445 -7.27 -7.63 11.31
N THR A 446 -7.40 -8.56 10.35
CA THR A 446 -6.59 -9.79 10.31
C THR A 446 -5.09 -9.50 10.19
N LYS A 447 -4.70 -8.49 9.41
CA LYS A 447 -3.32 -8.02 9.30
C LYS A 447 -2.85 -7.45 10.65
N SER A 448 -3.56 -6.48 11.21
CA SER A 448 -3.13 -5.81 12.45
C SER A 448 -3.05 -6.75 13.66
N GLU A 449 -3.89 -7.78 13.73
CA GLU A 449 -3.79 -8.86 14.73
C GLU A 449 -2.56 -9.74 14.50
N ARG A 450 -2.28 -10.14 13.25
CA ARG A 450 -1.08 -10.91 12.89
C ARG A 450 0.19 -10.13 13.23
N ASP A 451 0.28 -8.87 12.83
CA ASP A 451 1.45 -8.01 13.07
C ASP A 451 1.68 -7.77 14.56
N ARG A 452 0.60 -7.58 15.33
CA ARG A 452 0.65 -7.44 16.79
C ARG A 452 1.11 -8.73 17.49
N ASN A 453 0.75 -9.91 16.96
CA ASN A 453 1.21 -11.18 17.52
C ASN A 453 2.68 -11.46 17.15
N LEU A 454 3.08 -11.22 15.89
CA LEU A 454 4.48 -11.31 15.45
C LEU A 454 5.41 -10.39 16.26
N ARG A 455 4.96 -9.16 16.59
CA ARG A 455 5.73 -8.25 17.46
C ARG A 455 5.91 -8.82 18.87
N LYS A 456 4.86 -9.34 19.51
CA LYS A 456 4.97 -10.00 20.83
C LYS A 456 5.86 -11.25 20.80
N GLU A 457 5.74 -12.08 19.77
CA GLU A 457 6.56 -13.29 19.60
C GLU A 457 8.04 -12.94 19.40
N TYR A 458 8.34 -11.84 18.71
CA TYR A 458 9.70 -11.31 18.60
C TYR A 458 10.20 -10.71 19.93
N GLU A 459 9.41 -9.85 20.58
CA GLU A 459 9.72 -9.22 21.87
C GLU A 459 10.04 -10.27 22.94
N THR A 460 9.15 -11.25 23.15
CA THR A 460 9.35 -12.33 24.14
C THR A 460 10.58 -13.19 23.85
N GLN A 461 10.84 -13.55 22.59
CA GLN A 461 12.06 -14.29 22.26
C GLN A 461 13.33 -13.43 22.37
N MET A 462 13.26 -12.12 22.13
CA MET A 462 14.37 -11.19 22.34
C MET A 462 14.66 -10.98 23.83
N GLU A 463 13.65 -10.89 24.68
CA GLU A 463 13.82 -10.87 26.14
C GLU A 463 14.41 -12.19 26.66
N TYR A 464 13.93 -13.34 26.18
CA TYR A 464 14.49 -14.65 26.51
C TYR A 464 15.97 -14.76 26.11
N ARG A 465 16.33 -14.31 24.89
CA ARG A 465 17.73 -14.25 24.43
C ARG A 465 18.57 -13.29 25.29
N LYS A 466 18.05 -12.11 25.63
CA LYS A 466 18.72 -11.12 26.49
C LYS A 466 18.97 -11.66 27.90
N HIS A 467 18.01 -12.40 28.46
CA HIS A 467 18.16 -13.07 29.76
C HIS A 467 19.21 -14.20 29.71
N LEU A 468 19.17 -15.07 28.69
CA LEU A 468 20.19 -16.09 28.47
C LEU A 468 21.59 -15.47 28.33
N GLN A 469 21.72 -14.40 27.53
CA GLN A 469 23.00 -13.71 27.33
C GLN A 469 23.52 -13.08 28.63
N ALA A 470 22.66 -12.42 29.41
CA ALA A 470 23.04 -11.84 30.71
C ALA A 470 23.48 -12.92 31.73
N PHE A 471 22.87 -14.10 31.72
CA PHE A 471 23.32 -15.25 32.52
C PHE A 471 24.68 -15.76 32.03
N ILE A 472 24.87 -15.91 30.71
CA ILE A 472 26.13 -16.35 30.12
C ILE A 472 27.25 -15.39 30.50
N ASP A 473 27.12 -14.10 30.24
CA ASP A 473 28.19 -13.12 30.48
C ASP A 473 28.54 -12.99 31.97
N ARG A 474 27.57 -13.13 32.88
CA ARG A 474 27.78 -13.12 34.33
C ARG A 474 28.56 -14.34 34.82
N TRP A 475 28.32 -15.53 34.24
CA TRP A 475 28.84 -16.80 34.80
C TRP A 475 29.92 -17.51 33.94
N ARG A 476 30.18 -17.05 32.70
CA ARG A 476 31.15 -17.65 31.75
C ARG A 476 32.57 -17.78 32.31
N TYR A 477 32.97 -16.89 33.22
CA TYR A 477 34.29 -16.86 33.84
C TYR A 477 34.36 -17.51 35.23
N ASN A 478 33.23 -17.99 35.78
CA ASN A 478 33.18 -18.68 37.06
C ASN A 478 33.34 -20.19 36.87
N ALA A 479 34.43 -20.76 37.37
CA ALA A 479 34.78 -22.18 37.19
C ALA A 479 33.65 -23.16 37.59
N ASN A 480 32.88 -22.85 38.64
CA ASN A 480 31.85 -23.75 39.16
C ASN A 480 30.56 -23.72 38.30
N ARG A 481 30.19 -22.57 37.71
CA ARG A 481 28.98 -22.40 36.90
C ARG A 481 29.25 -22.40 35.37
N ALA A 482 30.52 -22.51 34.96
CA ALA A 482 30.93 -22.56 33.55
C ALA A 482 30.22 -23.66 32.73
N ALA A 483 30.01 -24.85 33.31
CA ALA A 483 29.30 -25.94 32.62
C ALA A 483 27.82 -25.60 32.32
N GLN A 484 27.14 -24.89 33.23
CA GLN A 484 25.79 -24.40 33.01
C GLN A 484 25.77 -23.27 31.95
N ALA A 485 26.73 -22.34 32.01
CA ALA A 485 26.87 -21.29 31.00
C ALA A 485 27.10 -21.87 29.59
N GLN A 486 27.94 -22.91 29.44
CA GLN A 486 28.13 -23.64 28.18
C GLN A 486 26.85 -24.33 27.69
N SER A 487 26.04 -24.89 28.59
CA SER A 487 24.72 -25.44 28.24
C SER A 487 23.77 -24.36 27.72
N LYS A 488 23.74 -23.17 28.37
CA LYS A 488 22.93 -22.03 27.91
C LYS A 488 23.44 -21.42 26.59
N ILE A 489 24.76 -21.38 26.34
CA ILE A 489 25.34 -21.03 25.03
C ILE A 489 24.79 -21.97 23.95
N LYS A 490 24.85 -23.29 24.18
CA LYS A 490 24.36 -24.30 23.22
C LYS A 490 22.85 -24.30 23.01
N ILE A 491 22.09 -23.69 23.93
CA ILE A 491 20.65 -23.40 23.75
C ILE A 491 20.47 -22.13 22.90
N LEU A 492 21.24 -21.08 23.17
CA LEU A 492 21.23 -19.83 22.40
C LEU A 492 21.59 -20.06 20.91
N GLU A 493 22.60 -20.89 20.65
CA GLU A 493 23.01 -21.35 19.31
C GLU A 493 21.95 -22.19 18.58
N LYS A 494 21.00 -22.78 19.32
CA LYS A 494 19.91 -23.61 18.76
C LYS A 494 18.60 -22.85 18.55
N LEU A 495 18.45 -21.64 19.11
CA LEU A 495 17.29 -20.81 18.84
C LEU A 495 17.34 -20.30 17.39
N PRO A 496 16.25 -20.41 16.61
CA PRO A 496 16.24 -19.99 15.20
C PRO A 496 16.60 -18.51 15.04
N GLU A 497 17.11 -18.13 13.87
CA GLU A 497 17.40 -16.73 13.56
C GLU A 497 16.11 -15.91 13.49
N LEU A 498 15.88 -15.09 14.52
CA LEU A 498 14.81 -14.09 14.56
C LEU A 498 15.04 -13.03 13.48
N THR A 499 14.27 -13.09 12.40
CA THR A 499 14.00 -11.91 11.58
C THR A 499 13.19 -10.92 12.44
N PRO A 500 13.60 -9.65 12.56
CA PRO A 500 12.73 -8.63 13.15
C PRO A 500 11.43 -8.52 12.35
N PRO A 501 10.27 -8.27 13.00
CA PRO A 501 9.06 -7.89 12.31
C PRO A 501 9.33 -6.70 11.40
N GLU A 502 8.73 -6.70 10.21
CA GLU A 502 8.85 -5.56 9.30
C GLU A 502 8.13 -4.35 9.94
N GLU A 503 8.92 -3.36 10.38
CA GLU A 503 8.38 -2.09 10.87
C GLU A 503 7.87 -1.29 9.67
N GLU A 504 6.55 -1.35 9.45
CA GLU A 504 5.90 -0.40 8.54
C GLU A 504 6.04 1.01 9.13
N ASP A 505 6.96 1.79 8.55
CA ASP A 505 7.19 3.21 8.84
C ASP A 505 5.86 3.96 8.88
N THR A 506 5.36 4.28 10.09
CA THR A 506 4.08 4.97 10.25
C THR A 506 4.21 6.40 9.73
N GLU A 507 3.62 6.63 8.57
CA GLU A 507 3.74 7.92 7.92
C GLU A 507 3.10 9.02 8.79
N THR A 508 3.90 10.06 9.03
CA THR A 508 3.56 11.17 9.91
C THR A 508 3.93 12.45 9.18
N PHE A 509 2.93 13.29 8.90
CA PHE A 509 3.13 14.61 8.31
C PHE A 509 3.05 15.66 9.41
N LYS A 510 3.90 16.70 9.33
CA LYS A 510 3.90 17.80 10.30
C LYS A 510 3.92 19.16 9.62
N PHE A 511 2.78 19.84 9.66
CA PHE A 511 2.67 21.25 9.30
C PHE A 511 3.19 22.15 10.43
N PRO A 512 3.88 23.27 10.13
CA PRO A 512 4.27 24.25 11.14
C PRO A 512 3.04 25.02 11.64
N GLU A 513 3.06 25.38 12.92
CA GLU A 513 2.01 26.20 13.54
C GLU A 513 1.90 27.59 12.88
N THR A 514 0.67 28.08 12.78
CA THR A 514 0.34 29.37 12.17
C THR A 514 0.41 30.53 13.16
N GLU A 515 0.75 31.71 12.65
CA GLU A 515 0.68 32.96 13.41
C GLU A 515 -0.78 33.39 13.58
N LYS A 516 -1.14 34.00 14.72
CA LYS A 516 -2.52 34.44 14.96
C LYS A 516 -2.83 35.71 14.17
N ILE A 517 -3.91 35.68 13.38
CA ILE A 517 -4.45 36.81 12.63
C ILE A 517 -5.75 37.32 13.28
N SER A 518 -5.97 38.63 13.25
CA SER A 518 -7.22 39.27 13.64
C SER A 518 -8.33 39.06 12.60
N PRO A 519 -9.53 38.57 12.97
CA PRO A 519 -10.69 38.52 12.07
C PRO A 519 -11.09 39.91 11.51
N PRO A 520 -11.77 39.98 10.36
CA PRO A 520 -12.06 38.86 9.44
C PRO A 520 -10.78 38.36 8.76
N VAL A 521 -10.73 37.06 8.46
CA VAL A 521 -9.56 36.43 7.83
C VAL A 521 -9.75 36.37 6.31
N LEU A 522 -10.83 35.71 5.86
CA LEU A 522 -11.22 35.61 4.45
C LEU A 522 -12.75 35.48 4.34
N GLN A 523 -13.41 36.39 3.61
CA GLN A 523 -14.86 36.45 3.51
C GLN A 523 -15.31 36.81 2.07
N LEU A 524 -16.35 36.13 1.59
CA LEU A 524 -17.09 36.45 0.37
C LEU A 524 -18.48 36.96 0.77
N ASN A 525 -18.88 38.14 0.28
CA ASN A 525 -20.19 38.74 0.53
C ASN A 525 -20.92 38.97 -0.80
N GLU A 526 -22.09 38.34 -0.97
CA GLU A 526 -22.98 38.38 -2.15
C GLU A 526 -22.29 38.13 -3.51
N VAL A 527 -21.20 37.37 -3.51
CA VAL A 527 -20.30 37.21 -4.67
C VAL A 527 -21.00 36.50 -5.83
N THR A 528 -20.98 37.14 -6.99
CA THR A 528 -21.53 36.62 -8.25
C THR A 528 -20.46 36.66 -9.35
N PHE A 529 -20.29 35.56 -10.08
CA PHE A 529 -19.23 35.35 -11.06
C PHE A 529 -19.67 34.44 -12.22
N GLY A 530 -19.17 34.72 -13.42
CA GLY A 530 -19.27 33.88 -14.62
C GLY A 530 -18.06 34.11 -15.52
N TYR A 531 -17.67 33.10 -16.31
CA TYR A 531 -16.55 33.23 -17.25
C TYR A 531 -16.91 34.08 -18.48
N THR A 532 -18.20 34.15 -18.82
CA THR A 532 -18.77 35.16 -19.71
C THR A 532 -19.91 35.87 -18.98
N PRO A 533 -20.26 37.12 -19.34
CA PRO A 533 -21.38 37.83 -18.72
C PRO A 533 -22.71 37.07 -18.83
N ASP A 534 -22.89 36.35 -19.95
CA ASP A 534 -24.11 35.62 -20.30
C ASP A 534 -24.24 34.27 -19.57
N LYS A 535 -23.15 33.75 -18.98
CA LYS A 535 -23.12 32.47 -18.27
C LYS A 535 -22.53 32.62 -16.87
N ILE A 536 -23.35 33.16 -15.97
CA ILE A 536 -23.12 33.16 -14.52
C ILE A 536 -22.97 31.70 -14.04
N LEU A 537 -21.89 31.43 -13.31
CA LEU A 537 -21.57 30.12 -12.74
C LEU A 537 -21.81 30.06 -11.22
N LEU A 538 -21.64 31.19 -10.54
CA LEU A 538 -21.85 31.34 -9.10
C LEU A 538 -22.63 32.64 -8.85
N LYS A 539 -23.66 32.61 -8.00
CA LYS A 539 -24.55 33.76 -7.72
C LYS A 539 -24.83 33.90 -6.23
N GLY A 540 -24.68 35.12 -5.71
CA GLY A 540 -25.03 35.47 -4.32
C GLY A 540 -24.25 34.67 -3.26
N VAL A 541 -23.02 34.25 -3.55
CA VAL A 541 -22.20 33.41 -2.67
C VAL A 541 -21.77 34.20 -1.44
N ASN A 542 -22.11 33.67 -0.27
CA ASN A 542 -21.74 34.21 1.03
C ASN A 542 -20.97 33.13 1.82
N ILE A 543 -19.69 33.39 2.13
CA ILE A 543 -18.81 32.46 2.88
C ILE A 543 -17.94 33.27 3.83
N ASP A 544 -17.79 32.81 5.08
CA ASP A 544 -16.83 33.34 6.05
C ASP A 544 -15.88 32.22 6.49
N VAL A 545 -14.59 32.53 6.62
CA VAL A 545 -13.51 31.57 6.85
C VAL A 545 -12.58 32.12 7.93
N GLY A 546 -12.55 31.45 9.08
CA GLY A 546 -11.61 31.71 10.17
C GLY A 546 -10.42 30.73 10.18
N LEU A 547 -9.55 30.86 11.19
CA LEU A 547 -8.44 29.92 11.41
C LEU A 547 -8.93 28.57 11.98
N ASP A 548 -10.01 28.58 12.75
CA ASP A 548 -10.61 27.38 13.32
C ASP A 548 -11.62 26.70 12.36
N SER A 549 -11.91 27.32 11.20
CA SER A 549 -12.81 26.76 10.19
C SER A 549 -12.24 25.51 9.53
N ARG A 550 -13.07 24.46 9.41
CA ARG A 550 -12.76 23.23 8.70
C ARG A 550 -13.90 22.91 7.72
N ILE A 551 -13.77 23.42 6.50
CA ILE A 551 -14.84 23.48 5.50
C ILE A 551 -14.60 22.43 4.42
N ALA A 552 -15.58 21.57 4.16
CA ALA A 552 -15.60 20.68 2.99
C ALA A 552 -16.56 21.22 1.92
N VAL A 553 -16.03 21.54 0.73
CA VAL A 553 -16.80 22.00 -0.42
C VAL A 553 -17.06 20.82 -1.36
N ILE A 554 -18.31 20.38 -1.41
CA ILE A 554 -18.77 19.23 -2.20
C ILE A 554 -19.73 19.66 -3.30
N GLY A 555 -19.90 18.81 -4.32
CA GLY A 555 -20.72 19.10 -5.49
C GLY A 555 -20.22 18.37 -6.73
N PRO A 556 -21.06 18.25 -7.78
CA PRO A 556 -20.71 17.54 -9.00
C PRO A 556 -19.57 18.23 -9.77
N ASN A 557 -18.88 17.47 -10.60
CA ASN A 557 -17.77 18.01 -11.38
C ASN A 557 -18.28 19.04 -12.41
N GLY A 558 -17.66 20.22 -12.44
CA GLY A 558 -18.14 21.36 -13.25
C GLY A 558 -19.05 22.36 -12.51
N ALA A 559 -19.52 22.07 -11.29
CA ALA A 559 -20.41 22.96 -10.52
C ALA A 559 -19.79 24.31 -10.08
N GLY A 560 -18.50 24.53 -10.32
CA GLY A 560 -17.80 25.77 -9.95
C GLY A 560 -16.86 25.65 -8.75
N LYS A 561 -16.67 24.46 -8.14
CA LYS A 561 -15.80 24.23 -6.96
C LYS A 561 -14.41 24.89 -7.06
N SER A 562 -13.63 24.60 -8.10
CA SER A 562 -12.31 25.22 -8.31
C SER A 562 -12.39 26.70 -8.76
N THR A 563 -13.54 27.18 -9.23
CA THR A 563 -13.77 28.63 -9.50
C THR A 563 -14.02 29.38 -8.20
N LEU A 564 -14.72 28.77 -7.24
CA LEU A 564 -14.86 29.29 -5.88
C LEU A 564 -13.51 29.42 -5.19
N ILE A 565 -12.63 28.41 -5.30
CA ILE A 565 -11.24 28.50 -4.83
C ILE A 565 -10.53 29.70 -5.46
N LYS A 566 -10.66 29.92 -6.77
CA LYS A 566 -10.00 31.05 -7.45
C LYS A 566 -10.54 32.44 -7.07
N LEU A 567 -11.79 32.53 -6.60
CA LEU A 567 -12.33 33.73 -5.98
C LEU A 567 -11.78 33.91 -4.55
N LEU A 568 -11.58 32.82 -3.81
CA LEU A 568 -10.97 32.81 -2.48
C LEU A 568 -9.46 33.10 -2.50
N THR A 569 -8.71 32.69 -3.53
CA THR A 569 -7.29 33.05 -3.72
C THR A 569 -7.09 34.46 -4.30
N GLY A 570 -8.14 35.08 -4.84
CA GLY A 570 -8.07 36.37 -5.52
C GLY A 570 -7.52 36.31 -6.95
N GLU A 571 -7.33 35.12 -7.53
CA GLU A 571 -7.00 34.92 -8.95
C GLU A 571 -8.10 35.45 -9.87
N LEU A 572 -9.36 35.30 -9.46
CA LEU A 572 -10.53 35.80 -10.17
C LEU A 572 -11.17 36.96 -9.40
N LYS A 573 -11.60 37.99 -10.13
CA LYS A 573 -12.38 39.10 -9.60
C LYS A 573 -13.87 38.81 -9.77
N PRO A 574 -14.72 39.09 -8.76
CA PRO A 574 -16.16 38.93 -8.89
C PRO A 574 -16.75 39.96 -9.88
N ILE A 575 -17.93 39.65 -10.44
CA ILE A 575 -18.70 40.58 -11.27
C ILE A 575 -19.56 41.48 -10.36
N GLN A 576 -20.12 40.91 -9.28
CA GLN A 576 -20.86 41.61 -8.23
C GLN A 576 -20.52 41.01 -6.86
N GLY A 577 -20.75 41.77 -5.78
CA GLY A 577 -20.36 41.40 -4.42
C GLY A 577 -18.89 41.75 -4.11
N HIS A 578 -18.44 41.41 -2.89
CA HIS A 578 -17.15 41.80 -2.36
C HIS A 578 -16.36 40.62 -1.78
N VAL A 579 -15.05 40.61 -2.02
CA VAL A 579 -14.08 39.71 -1.38
C VAL A 579 -13.29 40.52 -0.36
N ASN A 580 -13.34 40.12 0.91
CA ASN A 580 -12.60 40.74 2.00
C ASN A 580 -11.51 39.78 2.48
N GLN A 581 -10.26 40.24 2.57
CA GLN A 581 -9.11 39.44 2.96
C GLN A 581 -8.22 40.24 3.91
N ASN A 582 -7.74 39.62 4.98
CA ASN A 582 -6.76 40.26 5.84
C ASN A 582 -5.44 40.46 5.09
N GLY A 583 -4.86 41.67 5.09
CA GLY A 583 -3.60 41.96 4.40
C GLY A 583 -2.36 41.20 4.88
N ARG A 584 -2.46 40.43 5.98
CA ARG A 584 -1.42 39.49 6.47
C ARG A 584 -1.73 38.02 6.15
N LEU A 585 -2.87 37.73 5.53
CA LEU A 585 -3.27 36.39 5.16
C LEU A 585 -2.23 35.77 4.22
N ARG A 586 -1.99 34.47 4.39
CA ARG A 586 -1.15 33.65 3.52
C ARG A 586 -1.96 32.40 3.20
N ILE A 587 -2.32 32.21 1.94
CA ILE A 587 -3.12 31.07 1.48
C ILE A 587 -2.17 30.06 0.83
N GLY A 588 -2.17 28.82 1.32
CA GLY A 588 -1.46 27.71 0.71
C GLY A 588 -2.43 26.89 -0.13
N TYR A 589 -2.31 26.96 -1.45
CA TYR A 589 -3.23 26.27 -2.37
C TYR A 589 -2.58 25.03 -3.00
N PHE A 590 -3.05 23.85 -2.60
CA PHE A 590 -2.81 22.59 -3.28
C PHE A 590 -3.87 22.40 -4.37
N ALA A 591 -3.50 22.64 -5.63
CA ALA A 591 -4.34 22.37 -6.78
C ALA A 591 -4.16 20.92 -7.27
N GLN A 592 -5.15 20.37 -7.96
CA GLN A 592 -5.04 19.06 -8.63
C GLN A 592 -3.79 18.96 -9.53
N HIS A 593 -3.43 20.05 -10.22
CA HIS A 593 -2.23 20.17 -11.06
C HIS A 593 -0.99 20.76 -10.35
N HIS A 594 -0.96 20.84 -9.02
CA HIS A 594 0.18 21.46 -8.32
C HIS A 594 1.49 20.66 -8.50
N VAL A 595 1.39 19.36 -8.78
CA VAL A 595 2.54 18.50 -9.14
C VAL A 595 3.23 19.00 -10.41
N ASP A 596 2.49 19.53 -11.39
CA ASP A 596 3.02 20.03 -12.67
C ASP A 596 3.82 21.35 -12.50
N SER A 597 3.69 22.02 -11.34
CA SER A 597 4.50 23.20 -11.00
C SER A 597 5.91 22.86 -10.51
N LEU A 598 6.20 21.58 -10.26
CA LEU A 598 7.51 21.11 -9.79
C LEU A 598 8.46 20.91 -10.98
N ILE A 599 9.62 21.56 -10.96
CA ILE A 599 10.59 21.51 -12.07
C ILE A 599 11.21 20.10 -12.16
N PRO A 600 10.95 19.29 -13.21
CA PRO A 600 11.30 17.86 -13.22
C PRO A 600 12.81 17.58 -13.23
N THR A 601 13.63 18.55 -13.63
CA THR A 601 15.09 18.44 -13.75
C THR A 601 15.85 18.73 -12.45
N MET A 602 15.22 19.39 -11.47
CA MET A 602 15.81 19.69 -10.16
C MET A 602 15.53 18.56 -9.17
N SER A 603 16.34 18.43 -8.11
CA SER A 603 15.97 17.60 -6.95
C SER A 603 15.04 18.35 -5.99
N PRO A 604 14.26 17.65 -5.13
CA PRO A 604 13.43 18.29 -4.10
C PRO A 604 14.19 19.29 -3.23
N VAL A 605 15.41 18.94 -2.80
CA VAL A 605 16.28 19.82 -2.00
C VAL A 605 16.69 21.08 -2.76
N GLN A 606 17.07 20.94 -4.05
CA GLN A 606 17.41 22.08 -4.91
C GLN A 606 16.20 22.98 -5.16
N PHE A 607 15.01 22.40 -5.39
CA PHE A 607 13.78 23.14 -5.63
C PHE A 607 13.37 23.97 -4.40
N LEU A 608 13.49 23.41 -3.19
CA LEU A 608 13.26 24.16 -1.95
C LEU A 608 14.29 25.28 -1.75
N ALA A 609 15.58 25.01 -1.98
CA ALA A 609 16.64 26.01 -1.88
C ALA A 609 16.51 27.15 -2.90
N HIS A 610 15.98 26.85 -4.10
CA HIS A 610 15.70 27.85 -5.14
C HIS A 610 14.47 28.71 -4.81
N LYS A 611 13.41 28.11 -4.27
CA LYS A 611 12.14 28.79 -3.97
C LYS A 611 12.14 29.55 -2.64
N PHE A 612 12.94 29.13 -1.66
CA PHE A 612 13.01 29.71 -0.31
C PHE A 612 14.46 29.92 0.18
N PRO A 613 15.31 30.67 -0.54
CA PRO A 613 16.73 30.82 -0.22
C PRO A 613 16.96 31.39 1.19
N GLY A 614 17.97 30.87 1.89
CA GLY A 614 18.40 31.35 3.22
C GLY A 614 18.66 30.26 4.26
N LYS A 615 18.24 29.01 4.01
CA LYS A 615 18.49 27.85 4.89
C LYS A 615 19.58 26.92 4.35
N THR A 616 20.16 26.10 5.22
CA THR A 616 21.13 25.06 4.88
C THR A 616 20.51 23.86 4.16
N GLU A 617 21.33 23.08 3.43
CA GLU A 617 20.87 21.83 2.80
C GLU A 617 20.26 20.85 3.82
N GLN A 618 20.89 20.76 5.00
CA GLN A 618 20.45 19.87 6.08
C GLN A 618 19.06 20.25 6.60
N GLU A 619 18.72 21.55 6.72
CA GLU A 619 17.38 22.00 7.10
C GLU A 619 16.31 21.61 6.08
N TYR A 620 16.58 21.76 4.77
CA TYR A 620 15.62 21.31 3.74
C TYR A 620 15.44 19.79 3.77
N ARG A 621 16.50 19.02 4.06
CA ARG A 621 16.44 17.55 4.16
C ARG A 621 15.69 17.10 5.41
N SER A 622 15.89 17.75 6.55
CA SER A 622 15.08 17.53 7.76
C SER A 622 13.61 17.91 7.53
N HIS A 623 13.34 19.01 6.82
CA HIS A 623 11.97 19.43 6.50
C HIS A 623 11.27 18.45 5.54
N LEU A 624 11.96 17.99 4.49
CA LEU A 624 11.48 16.93 3.59
C LEU A 624 11.28 15.59 4.32
N GLY A 625 12.08 15.30 5.35
CA GLY A 625 11.89 14.17 6.26
C GLY A 625 10.53 14.18 6.97
N ASN A 626 10.03 15.36 7.36
CA ASN A 626 8.68 15.53 7.96
C ASN A 626 7.52 15.25 6.98
N PHE A 627 7.82 14.97 5.71
CA PHE A 627 6.89 14.53 4.67
C PHE A 627 7.35 13.20 4.04
N GLN A 628 8.17 12.42 4.75
CA GLN A 628 8.67 11.11 4.34
C GLN A 628 9.48 11.11 3.02
N ILE A 629 10.15 12.23 2.71
CA ILE A 629 11.12 12.33 1.60
C ILE A 629 12.54 12.35 2.17
N SER A 630 13.03 11.17 2.53
CA SER A 630 14.30 10.96 3.24
C SER A 630 15.46 10.50 2.31
N GLY A 631 16.64 10.29 2.91
CA GLY A 631 17.76 9.57 2.28
C GLY A 631 18.23 10.14 0.93
N MET A 632 18.20 9.29 -0.10
CA MET A 632 18.56 9.64 -1.49
C MET A 632 17.38 10.22 -2.29
N THR A 633 16.13 9.99 -1.89
CA THR A 633 14.93 10.44 -2.62
C THR A 633 14.89 11.97 -2.74
N GLY A 634 15.30 12.69 -1.69
CA GLY A 634 15.45 14.15 -1.72
C GLY A 634 16.55 14.69 -2.64
N LEU A 635 17.46 13.83 -3.14
CA LEU A 635 18.52 14.18 -4.08
C LEU A 635 18.25 13.72 -5.53
N GLN A 636 17.29 12.83 -5.75
CA GLN A 636 16.90 12.40 -7.09
C GLN A 636 16.14 13.53 -7.83
N PRO A 637 16.19 13.60 -9.17
CA PRO A 637 15.39 14.56 -9.94
C PRO A 637 13.89 14.33 -9.70
N ILE A 638 13.12 15.41 -9.56
CA ILE A 638 11.68 15.33 -9.30
C ILE A 638 10.96 14.55 -10.40
N GLY A 639 11.43 14.62 -11.66
CA GLY A 639 10.87 13.85 -12.77
C GLY A 639 10.80 12.34 -12.53
N THR A 640 11.80 11.76 -11.85
CA THR A 640 11.87 10.32 -11.56
C THR A 640 11.07 9.86 -10.34
N LEU A 641 10.49 10.79 -9.57
CA LEU A 641 9.68 10.48 -8.38
C LEU A 641 8.28 9.97 -8.76
N SER A 642 7.68 9.14 -7.91
CA SER A 642 6.28 8.70 -8.05
C SER A 642 5.29 9.86 -7.83
N GLY A 643 4.03 9.69 -8.25
CA GLY A 643 2.98 10.69 -8.02
C GLY A 643 2.85 11.07 -6.55
N GLY A 644 2.79 10.08 -5.65
CA GLY A 644 2.75 10.31 -4.20
C GLY A 644 4.00 11.00 -3.65
N GLN A 645 5.19 10.63 -4.11
CA GLN A 645 6.42 11.32 -3.72
C GLN A 645 6.42 12.79 -4.18
N LYS A 646 5.95 13.08 -5.41
CA LYS A 646 5.76 14.45 -5.92
C LYS A 646 4.75 15.23 -5.08
N SER A 647 3.62 14.61 -4.70
CA SER A 647 2.62 15.23 -3.83
C SER A 647 3.17 15.53 -2.43
N ARG A 648 3.93 14.61 -1.82
CA ARG A 648 4.64 14.84 -0.53
C ARG A 648 5.64 16.00 -0.63
N VAL A 649 6.38 16.11 -1.74
CA VAL A 649 7.25 17.28 -2.02
C VAL A 649 6.42 18.56 -2.16
N ALA A 650 5.25 18.53 -2.82
CA ALA A 650 4.36 19.68 -2.90
C ALA A 650 3.79 20.10 -1.53
N PHE A 651 3.41 19.15 -0.66
CA PHE A 651 3.03 19.47 0.72
C PHE A 651 4.18 20.06 1.53
N ALA A 652 5.42 19.60 1.34
CA ALA A 652 6.61 20.23 1.93
C ALA A 652 6.83 21.67 1.41
N VAL A 653 6.64 21.91 0.12
CA VAL A 653 6.71 23.24 -0.52
C VAL A 653 5.67 24.20 0.07
N LEU A 654 4.42 23.75 0.27
CA LEU A 654 3.36 24.55 0.90
C LEU A 654 3.62 24.79 2.40
N SER A 655 4.07 23.76 3.12
CA SER A 655 4.47 23.83 4.54
C SER A 655 5.52 24.94 4.79
N LEU A 656 6.49 25.10 3.90
CA LEU A 656 7.51 26.15 3.99
C LEU A 656 6.97 27.58 3.77
N GLN A 657 5.79 27.77 3.16
CA GLN A 657 5.15 29.09 3.03
C GLN A 657 4.53 29.59 4.34
N ARG A 658 4.40 28.72 5.37
CA ARG A 658 3.65 28.99 6.62
C ARG A 658 2.27 29.63 6.34
N PRO A 659 1.40 28.97 5.54
CA PRO A 659 0.06 29.48 5.26
C PRO A 659 -0.75 29.58 6.55
N HIS A 660 -1.72 30.49 6.59
CA HIS A 660 -2.71 30.61 7.66
C HIS A 660 -4.01 29.87 7.30
N VAL A 661 -4.27 29.71 6.00
CA VAL A 661 -5.38 28.92 5.44
C VAL A 661 -4.82 27.99 4.36
N LEU A 662 -5.14 26.70 4.43
CA LEU A 662 -4.89 25.72 3.37
C LEU A 662 -6.16 25.53 2.53
N LEU A 663 -6.00 25.62 1.21
CA LEU A 663 -7.01 25.21 0.22
C LEU A 663 -6.50 23.94 -0.46
N LEU A 664 -7.27 22.86 -0.41
CA LEU A 664 -6.89 21.55 -0.96
C LEU A 664 -7.93 21.11 -2.00
N ASP A 665 -7.56 21.07 -3.28
CA ASP A 665 -8.43 20.60 -4.38
C ASP A 665 -8.04 19.15 -4.77
N GLU A 666 -8.85 18.19 -4.32
CA GLU A 666 -8.69 16.74 -4.46
C GLU A 666 -7.27 16.21 -4.06
N PRO A 667 -6.85 16.40 -2.79
CA PRO A 667 -5.51 16.02 -2.30
C PRO A 667 -5.25 14.51 -2.27
N THR A 668 -6.28 13.68 -2.46
CA THR A 668 -6.28 12.23 -2.27
C THR A 668 -5.71 11.47 -3.48
N ASN A 669 -5.90 11.96 -4.72
CA ASN A 669 -5.64 11.27 -6.00
C ASN A 669 -4.26 10.59 -6.15
N HIS A 670 -3.25 11.01 -5.39
CA HIS A 670 -1.87 10.55 -5.53
C HIS A 670 -1.24 10.07 -4.21
N LEU A 671 -1.94 10.21 -3.08
CA LEU A 671 -1.47 9.66 -1.80
C LEU A 671 -1.89 8.19 -1.69
N ASP A 672 -1.04 7.41 -1.05
CA ASP A 672 -1.36 6.07 -0.58
C ASP A 672 -2.14 6.12 0.74
N MET A 673 -2.85 5.03 1.07
CA MET A 673 -3.66 4.90 2.27
C MET A 673 -2.96 5.31 3.58
N GLU A 674 -1.65 5.16 3.69
CA GLU A 674 -0.83 5.60 4.83
C GLU A 674 -0.58 7.11 4.82
N GLY A 675 -0.13 7.67 3.70
CA GLY A 675 0.08 9.11 3.54
C GLY A 675 -1.22 9.92 3.61
N LEU A 676 -2.36 9.30 3.25
CA LEU A 676 -3.70 9.86 3.44
C LEU A 676 -4.07 9.92 4.93
N ASP A 677 -3.85 8.83 5.69
CA ASP A 677 -4.05 8.81 7.15
C ASP A 677 -3.11 9.81 7.86
N ALA A 678 -1.86 9.91 7.40
CA ALA A 678 -0.89 10.91 7.86
C ALA A 678 -1.39 12.34 7.62
N LEU A 679 -1.94 12.62 6.44
CA LEU A 679 -2.49 13.93 6.09
C LEU A 679 -3.73 14.28 6.90
N MET A 680 -4.68 13.36 7.09
CA MET A 680 -5.87 13.60 7.91
C MET A 680 -5.50 13.94 9.35
N ASN A 681 -4.65 13.13 9.98
CA ASN A 681 -4.18 13.36 11.35
C ASN A 681 -3.46 14.71 11.48
N ALA A 682 -2.65 15.09 10.48
CA ALA A 682 -1.95 16.36 10.45
C ALA A 682 -2.89 17.56 10.26
N LEU A 683 -3.92 17.47 9.41
CA LEU A 683 -4.88 18.56 9.18
C LEU A 683 -5.88 18.73 10.33
N ALA A 684 -6.28 17.63 10.98
CA ALA A 684 -7.16 17.66 12.16
C ALA A 684 -6.48 18.28 13.39
N THR A 685 -5.15 18.13 13.52
CA THR A 685 -4.37 18.69 14.65
C THR A 685 -3.74 20.05 14.37
N TRP A 686 -3.71 20.52 13.11
CA TRP A 686 -3.15 21.81 12.73
C TRP A 686 -4.03 22.99 13.15
N ASN A 687 -3.42 24.17 13.37
CA ASN A 687 -4.07 25.35 13.94
C ASN A 687 -4.43 26.45 12.92
N GLY A 688 -4.26 26.21 11.62
CA GLY A 688 -4.72 27.11 10.55
C GLY A 688 -6.04 26.67 9.93
N GLY A 689 -6.69 27.54 9.16
CA GLY A 689 -7.98 27.25 8.52
C GLY A 689 -7.82 26.23 7.40
N VAL A 690 -8.75 25.30 7.24
CA VAL A 690 -8.71 24.29 6.15
C VAL A 690 -10.00 24.37 5.35
N ILE A 691 -9.86 24.53 4.04
CA ILE A 691 -10.92 24.30 3.05
C ILE A 691 -10.47 23.15 2.16
N LEU A 692 -11.25 22.10 2.09
CA LEU A 692 -10.99 20.94 1.24
C LEU A 692 -12.13 20.74 0.23
N ILE A 693 -11.76 20.44 -1.00
CA ILE A 693 -12.61 19.76 -1.97
C ILE A 693 -12.09 18.33 -2.01
N SER A 694 -12.96 17.36 -1.72
CA SER A 694 -12.68 15.95 -1.98
C SER A 694 -13.96 15.20 -2.30
N HIS A 695 -13.84 14.05 -2.95
CA HIS A 695 -14.88 13.02 -3.02
C HIS A 695 -14.72 11.90 -1.96
N ASP A 696 -13.66 11.89 -1.15
CA ASP A 696 -13.45 10.87 -0.10
C ASP A 696 -14.28 11.19 1.17
N GLU A 697 -15.26 10.33 1.47
CA GLU A 697 -16.16 10.44 2.63
C GLU A 697 -15.39 10.46 3.98
N ARG A 698 -14.34 9.65 4.11
CA ARG A 698 -13.55 9.53 5.34
C ARG A 698 -12.60 10.72 5.48
N PHE A 699 -12.01 11.20 4.39
CA PHE A 699 -11.20 12.42 4.39
C PHE A 699 -12.02 13.65 4.79
N ILE A 700 -13.23 13.79 4.25
CA ILE A 700 -14.18 14.83 4.67
C ILE A 700 -14.51 14.67 6.16
N THR A 701 -15.02 13.51 6.57
CA THR A 701 -15.54 13.28 7.93
C THR A 701 -14.46 13.35 9.01
N SER A 702 -13.20 13.06 8.69
CA SER A 702 -12.09 13.14 9.64
C SER A 702 -11.48 14.55 9.80
N VAL A 703 -11.70 15.46 8.84
CA VAL A 703 -11.03 16.77 8.80
C VAL A 703 -12.00 17.95 8.87
N ALA A 704 -13.19 17.84 8.27
CA ALA A 704 -14.17 18.91 8.18
C ALA A 704 -15.18 18.91 9.33
N THR A 705 -15.53 20.12 9.80
CA THR A 705 -16.64 20.37 10.73
C THR A 705 -17.83 21.02 10.05
N GLU A 706 -17.67 21.53 8.83
CA GLU A 706 -18.74 22.16 8.05
C GLU A 706 -18.82 21.62 6.63
N LEU A 707 -20.02 21.21 6.21
CA LEU A 707 -20.30 20.76 4.85
C LEU A 707 -20.94 21.88 4.03
N TRP A 708 -20.37 22.19 2.87
CA TRP A 708 -20.82 23.26 1.98
C TRP A 708 -21.05 22.71 0.57
N VAL A 709 -22.28 22.80 0.08
CA VAL A 709 -22.72 22.25 -1.21
C VAL A 709 -22.67 23.33 -2.27
N CYS A 710 -21.93 23.06 -3.35
CA CYS A 710 -21.82 23.87 -4.56
C CYS A 710 -22.70 23.22 -5.65
N ALA A 711 -23.91 23.75 -5.86
CA ALA A 711 -24.91 23.21 -6.79
C ALA A 711 -25.83 24.32 -7.34
N ASP A 712 -26.38 24.11 -8.53
CA ASP A 712 -27.38 24.97 -9.18
C ASP A 712 -27.00 26.48 -9.23
N GLY A 713 -25.70 26.76 -9.36
CA GLY A 713 -25.15 28.11 -9.41
C GLY A 713 -25.03 28.80 -8.04
N THR A 714 -25.22 28.09 -6.94
CA THR A 714 -25.14 28.62 -5.57
C THR A 714 -24.18 27.80 -4.71
N VAL A 715 -23.75 28.37 -3.59
CA VAL A 715 -22.93 27.69 -2.57
C VAL A 715 -23.59 27.89 -1.22
N SER A 716 -23.97 26.80 -0.56
CA SER A 716 -24.78 26.84 0.68
C SER A 716 -24.29 25.85 1.73
N LYS A 717 -24.42 26.22 3.01
CA LYS A 717 -24.02 25.38 4.15
C LYS A 717 -25.08 24.31 4.41
N PHE A 718 -24.71 23.04 4.23
CA PHE A 718 -25.57 21.89 4.44
C PHE A 718 -25.62 21.53 5.94
N LYS A 719 -26.79 21.12 6.43
CA LYS A 719 -27.05 20.82 7.85
C LYS A 719 -27.20 19.31 8.07
N GLY A 720 -26.14 18.57 7.80
CA GLY A 720 -26.08 17.13 7.96
C GLY A 720 -24.74 16.55 7.48
N ASP A 721 -24.55 15.26 7.70
CA ASP A 721 -23.29 14.57 7.43
C ASP A 721 -23.15 14.13 5.97
N VAL A 722 -21.95 13.68 5.58
CA VAL A 722 -21.65 13.22 4.21
C VAL A 722 -22.58 12.08 3.77
N GLN A 723 -22.93 11.17 4.68
CA GLN A 723 -23.86 10.07 4.41
C GLN A 723 -25.29 10.55 4.15
N ALA A 724 -25.75 11.59 4.86
CA ALA A 724 -27.03 12.22 4.59
C ALA A 724 -27.03 12.90 3.21
N TYR A 725 -25.90 13.45 2.78
CA TYR A 725 -25.74 13.99 1.42
C TYR A 725 -25.66 12.89 0.34
N LYS A 726 -24.95 11.77 0.58
CA LYS A 726 -24.92 10.60 -0.34
C LYS A 726 -26.33 10.02 -0.52
N SER A 727 -27.14 9.92 0.54
CA SER A 727 -28.54 9.44 0.44
C SER A 727 -29.48 10.44 -0.25
N LEU A 728 -29.27 11.76 -0.08
CA LEU A 728 -29.97 12.80 -0.84
C LEU A 728 -29.70 12.70 -2.34
N ILE A 729 -28.44 12.46 -2.75
CA ILE A 729 -28.08 12.26 -4.16
C ILE A 729 -28.71 10.98 -4.70
N VAL A 730 -28.54 9.84 -4.02
CA VAL A 730 -29.03 8.54 -4.53
C VAL A 730 -30.55 8.54 -4.67
N SER A 731 -31.28 9.20 -3.76
CA SER A 731 -32.72 9.39 -3.91
C SER A 731 -33.07 10.38 -5.05
N GLY A 732 -32.33 11.47 -5.20
CA GLY A 732 -32.48 12.42 -6.32
C GLY A 732 -32.18 11.84 -7.71
N ILE A 733 -31.27 10.86 -7.81
CA ILE A 733 -31.00 10.10 -9.05
C ILE A 733 -32.17 9.15 -9.33
N LYS A 734 -32.63 8.38 -8.33
CA LYS A 734 -33.79 7.48 -8.46
C LYS A 734 -35.14 8.20 -8.68
N ALA A 735 -35.17 9.52 -8.50
CA ALA A 735 -36.33 10.37 -8.75
C ALA A 735 -36.35 11.03 -10.14
N LYS A 736 -35.31 10.86 -10.96
CA LYS A 736 -35.34 11.23 -12.39
C LYS A 736 -35.76 10.01 -13.21
N PRO A 737 -36.79 10.14 -14.08
CA PRO A 737 -37.29 9.04 -14.92
C PRO A 737 -36.35 8.71 -16.09
#